data_AF-A0A0Q5LPJ4-F1
#
_entry.id   AF-A0A0Q5LPJ4-F1
#
_cell.length_a   1.000
_cell.length_b   1.000
_cell.length_c   1.000
_cell.angle_alpha   90.00
_cell.angle_beta   90.00
_cell.angle_gamma   90.00
#
_symmetry.space_group_name_H-M   'P 1'
#
loop_
_entity.id
_entity.type
_entity.pdbx_description
1 polymer ?
#
loop_
_entity_poly.entity_id
_entity_poly.type
_entity_poly.pdbx_seq_one_letter_code
_entity_poly.pdbx_strand_id
1 'polypeptide(L)'
;MSRLKSAAAVTTVCALSAAALLAVPLAATGAELGIRINEVESSGGVPGDWIEFVNTSDAVVDLSGFVVKDDGDDESYVFPDGSLVEPGAHLVLDEAADGVGGFAFGLGKDDQVRLFDPSATLVDETAWTAHAAVTWGAREVAGTVEWAETTESTKGAANVFAPDAPVGGSIVINEVDSQPADWVEFHNSGDAALDISGYEIRDNSDDHRWQFLPGTQIAAGGFLVVEEGTIGLVDGAETAFRDPIGIGSADRIRLFDAVGAQIDDTLPWEGHAAIDGDAAAATLARCPDGEGAFVLAHPTMGGANSCVMPDVVINEIESDGDATDWVEVVNSGSTAVDLSGWTLMDGDPVGHAAEATPLPAGTVLEPGAYFVFDQPTDFVFGLGNGDTVTVRDANLNVVDEHVYDAHAAGVLARCADGSGDFIDIAVSTKGQHNACGNAVRINEVESDGGSPGDWVELVNPTASDLDVSGIVVKDDDDTHSYAILAGTTISAGGHLVIEGADLGFGLGDGDTVRVFDGGLLVDSTTWGAGHAATTWGRCPDATGAFAATAESTKGQANTCAGDIEVSPWPGSAEVRVLDTAPTFLEDSSGLDVQETADGSFLWAVDNGDGRIWKLEAHADGSFSQIPGWESGKRVRFQKDASEPGAAGPDTEGITVDGDGAVYVASERDNSAKGVNQNTLLKVDPEASAGDLVAEQEWDLTALLPAVGANLGMEAVQWVPDSALEGALFDVNSGSAYDPADYAGHGDGLFFVAVEDNGHVYAFALGADGQATLVSEIAPGLAGVMALDYDSVLDVLWAVCDDGCQGQSAQITLNGTAQPGLAHFARPAGMPDINNEGFATAPASLSVDGERPVWWFADGFASEALRVGTLPGVTGENPGENPGENPGGDPGANPGENPGEDPGENSGDDNHVTDPSGLAATGVEVPVAMISLALMLVVAGALVARRRRRSA
;
A
#
# COMPACT_ATOMS: atom_id res chain seq x y z
N MET A 1 -48.12 44.20 -36.78
CA MET A 1 -46.98 44.49 -37.67
C MET A 1 -45.89 45.15 -36.85
N SER A 2 -44.60 44.83 -37.07
CA SER A 2 -43.38 45.51 -36.54
C SER A 2 -43.23 45.61 -35.02
N ARG A 3 -42.20 44.98 -34.40
CA ARG A 3 -40.82 45.52 -34.16
C ARG A 3 -40.82 46.73 -33.19
N LEU A 4 -39.98 46.88 -32.16
CA LEU A 4 -38.74 46.26 -31.61
C LEU A 4 -38.59 46.75 -30.14
N LYS A 5 -37.79 46.22 -29.18
CA LYS A 5 -36.85 45.09 -29.03
C LYS A 5 -36.82 44.68 -27.52
N SER A 6 -36.31 43.51 -27.17
CA SER A 6 -36.12 43.02 -25.79
C SER A 6 -34.66 43.14 -25.28
N ALA A 7 -34.44 42.81 -24.01
CA ALA A 7 -33.14 42.48 -23.41
C ALA A 7 -33.22 41.14 -22.65
N ALA A 8 -32.05 40.51 -22.42
CA ALA A 8 -31.78 39.27 -21.68
C ALA A 8 -32.33 37.94 -22.25
N ALA A 9 -31.42 37.02 -22.60
CA ALA A 9 -31.52 35.57 -22.42
C ALA A 9 -30.15 34.89 -22.68
N VAL A 10 -29.94 33.76 -22.03
CA VAL A 10 -28.73 32.93 -21.91
C VAL A 10 -28.27 32.28 -23.24
N THR A 11 -27.00 31.87 -23.26
CA THR A 11 -26.23 31.30 -24.35
C THR A 11 -26.67 29.88 -24.79
N THR A 12 -26.71 29.63 -26.10
CA THR A 12 -26.66 28.28 -26.69
C THR A 12 -26.02 28.41 -28.06
N VAL A 13 -25.02 27.57 -28.38
CA VAL A 13 -24.37 27.53 -29.70
C VAL A 13 -24.23 26.08 -30.13
N CYS A 14 -24.80 25.75 -31.29
CA CYS A 14 -24.58 24.47 -31.98
C CYS A 14 -24.05 24.70 -33.40
N ALA A 15 -23.08 23.86 -33.78
CA ALA A 15 -22.78 23.36 -35.12
C ALA A 15 -22.61 24.36 -36.30
N LEU A 16 -21.37 24.51 -36.79
CA LEU A 16 -20.91 23.89 -38.07
C LEU A 16 -19.49 24.36 -38.50
N SER A 17 -18.53 23.46 -38.27
CA SER A 17 -17.44 23.02 -39.17
C SER A 17 -16.84 23.96 -40.23
N ALA A 18 -15.52 24.22 -40.14
CA ALA A 18 -14.54 23.88 -41.20
C ALA A 18 -13.06 24.11 -40.79
N ALA A 19 -12.20 23.15 -41.17
CA ALA A 19 -10.74 23.27 -41.37
C ALA A 19 -9.78 23.40 -40.16
N ALA A 20 -9.58 22.26 -39.48
CA ALA A 20 -8.29 21.65 -39.08
C ALA A 20 -7.07 22.51 -38.67
N LEU A 21 -6.55 22.24 -37.46
CA LEU A 21 -5.16 21.79 -37.27
C LEU A 21 -4.99 21.05 -35.91
N LEU A 22 -4.58 19.76 -35.99
CA LEU A 22 -3.84 18.95 -35.00
C LEU A 22 -4.37 18.89 -33.55
N ALA A 23 -5.14 17.84 -33.27
CA ALA A 23 -4.99 17.09 -32.01
C ALA A 23 -3.84 16.08 -32.18
N VAL A 24 -3.17 15.72 -31.08
CA VAL A 24 -2.26 14.58 -30.99
C VAL A 24 -2.85 13.65 -29.93
N PRO A 25 -3.30 12.44 -30.28
CA PRO A 25 -3.49 11.38 -29.30
C PRO A 25 -2.13 10.80 -28.92
N LEU A 26 -1.94 10.49 -27.64
CA LEU A 26 -1.00 9.44 -27.22
C LEU A 26 -1.82 8.14 -27.18
N ALA A 27 -1.25 7.02 -27.60
CA ALA A 27 -2.00 5.83 -27.92
C ALA A 27 -1.51 4.61 -27.14
N ALA A 28 -2.45 3.89 -26.52
CA ALA A 28 -2.36 2.45 -26.36
C ALA A 28 -2.88 1.82 -27.66
N THR A 29 -2.11 0.92 -28.29
CA THR A 29 -2.36 0.53 -29.69
C THR A 29 -2.28 -0.97 -30.00
N GLY A 30 -1.91 -1.84 -29.04
CA GLY A 30 -1.87 -3.29 -29.26
C GLY A 30 -3.23 -3.89 -29.61
N ALA A 31 -4.16 -3.85 -28.65
CA ALA A 31 -5.46 -4.50 -28.76
C ALA A 31 -6.42 -3.89 -29.81
N GLU A 32 -6.37 -2.58 -30.08
CA GLU A 32 -7.27 -1.93 -31.06
C GLU A 32 -6.98 -2.30 -32.52
N LEU A 33 -5.76 -2.77 -32.84
CA LEU A 33 -5.37 -3.06 -34.22
C LEU A 33 -5.70 -4.49 -34.65
N GLY A 34 -5.79 -5.43 -33.71
CA GLY A 34 -5.99 -6.85 -34.01
C GLY A 34 -4.91 -7.43 -34.91
N ILE A 35 -3.64 -7.14 -34.63
CA ILE A 35 -2.49 -7.88 -35.14
C ILE A 35 -1.76 -8.54 -33.96
N ARG A 36 -1.39 -9.80 -34.09
CA ARG A 36 -0.71 -10.60 -33.08
C ARG A 36 0.47 -11.35 -33.70
N ILE A 37 1.55 -11.61 -32.97
CA ILE A 37 2.56 -12.61 -33.28
C ILE A 37 1.88 -14.00 -33.19
N ASN A 38 2.09 -14.86 -34.17
CA ASN A 38 1.36 -16.11 -34.33
C ASN A 38 2.24 -17.36 -34.17
N GLU A 39 3.42 -17.37 -34.79
CA GLU A 39 4.32 -18.54 -34.81
C GLU A 39 5.77 -18.09 -35.01
N VAL A 40 6.71 -18.72 -34.30
CA VAL A 40 8.14 -18.39 -34.31
C VAL A 40 8.98 -19.65 -34.49
N GLU A 41 9.94 -19.60 -35.41
CA GLU A 41 11.01 -20.59 -35.58
C GLU A 41 12.34 -19.93 -35.19
N SER A 42 13.00 -20.51 -34.19
CA SER A 42 14.30 -20.05 -33.69
C SER A 42 15.43 -21.07 -33.85
N SER A 43 15.19 -22.24 -34.46
CA SER A 43 16.17 -23.33 -34.51
C SER A 43 16.79 -23.55 -35.90
N GLY A 44 16.86 -22.51 -36.74
CA GLY A 44 17.48 -22.55 -38.06
C GLY A 44 16.58 -23.19 -39.12
N GLY A 45 15.42 -22.56 -39.33
CA GLY A 45 14.48 -22.91 -40.40
C GLY A 45 15.06 -22.74 -41.81
N VAL A 46 14.20 -22.83 -42.84
CA VAL A 46 14.59 -22.60 -44.24
C VAL A 46 13.81 -21.39 -44.78
N PRO A 47 14.48 -20.29 -45.20
CA PRO A 47 15.93 -20.13 -45.40
C PRO A 47 16.75 -19.86 -44.12
N GLY A 48 16.11 -19.48 -43.02
CA GLY A 48 16.67 -19.24 -41.70
C GLY A 48 15.55 -19.21 -40.66
N ASP A 49 15.78 -18.51 -39.55
CA ASP A 49 14.74 -18.24 -38.54
C ASP A 49 13.58 -17.40 -39.13
N TRP A 50 12.41 -17.40 -38.50
CA TRP A 50 11.28 -16.59 -38.98
C TRP A 50 10.21 -16.36 -37.92
N ILE A 51 9.46 -15.28 -38.15
CA ILE A 51 8.39 -14.78 -37.28
C ILE A 51 7.13 -14.63 -38.15
N GLU A 52 6.00 -15.13 -37.68
CA GLU A 52 4.70 -14.92 -38.30
C GLU A 52 3.79 -14.05 -37.45
N PHE A 53 2.96 -13.26 -38.11
CA PHE A 53 1.92 -12.42 -37.52
C PHE A 53 0.57 -12.79 -38.13
N VAL A 54 -0.51 -12.71 -37.34
CA VAL A 54 -1.89 -12.94 -37.78
C VAL A 54 -2.76 -11.70 -37.51
N ASN A 55 -3.61 -11.34 -38.46
CA ASN A 55 -4.64 -10.32 -38.26
C ASN A 55 -5.90 -10.96 -37.69
N THR A 56 -6.21 -10.67 -36.43
CA THR A 56 -7.38 -11.16 -35.67
C THR A 56 -8.61 -10.25 -35.81
N SER A 57 -8.47 -9.03 -36.37
CA SER A 57 -9.58 -8.10 -36.59
C SER A 57 -10.46 -8.45 -37.79
N ASP A 58 -11.60 -7.75 -37.94
CA ASP A 58 -12.45 -7.81 -39.14
C ASP A 58 -12.06 -6.79 -40.24
N ALA A 59 -10.97 -6.03 -40.04
CA ALA A 59 -10.47 -4.98 -40.92
C ALA A 59 -9.06 -5.30 -41.47
N VAL A 60 -8.65 -4.60 -42.54
CA VAL A 60 -7.26 -4.72 -43.06
C VAL A 60 -6.32 -3.92 -42.15
N VAL A 61 -5.30 -4.57 -41.60
CA VAL A 61 -4.25 -3.91 -40.82
C VAL A 61 -3.12 -3.47 -41.75
N ASP A 62 -2.57 -2.28 -41.50
CA ASP A 62 -1.39 -1.74 -42.21
C ASP A 62 -0.21 -1.67 -41.24
N LEU A 63 0.76 -2.57 -41.42
CA LEU A 63 1.97 -2.64 -40.59
C LEU A 63 3.09 -1.70 -41.08
N SER A 64 2.82 -0.79 -42.02
CA SER A 64 3.83 0.14 -42.52
C SER A 64 4.50 0.94 -41.39
N GLY A 65 5.81 0.74 -41.20
CA GLY A 65 6.60 1.42 -40.17
C GLY A 65 6.59 0.75 -38.78
N PHE A 66 5.89 -0.38 -38.59
CA PHE A 66 6.00 -1.18 -37.36
C PHE A 66 7.41 -1.75 -37.24
N VAL A 67 7.86 -1.99 -36.02
CA VAL A 67 9.21 -2.43 -35.69
C VAL A 67 9.16 -3.78 -34.96
N VAL A 68 9.98 -4.74 -35.40
CA VAL A 68 10.17 -6.03 -34.74
C VAL A 68 11.57 -6.09 -34.14
N LYS A 69 11.70 -6.61 -32.92
CA LYS A 69 12.96 -6.84 -32.20
C LYS A 69 12.98 -8.23 -31.57
N ASP A 70 14.17 -8.69 -31.22
CA ASP A 70 14.44 -9.83 -30.34
C ASP A 70 14.44 -9.39 -28.85
N ASP A 71 15.13 -10.10 -27.96
CA ASP A 71 15.40 -9.65 -26.57
C ASP A 71 16.24 -8.36 -26.51
N GLY A 72 17.04 -8.09 -27.55
CA GLY A 72 17.89 -6.91 -27.72
C GLY A 72 17.18 -5.66 -28.24
N ASP A 73 17.83 -4.51 -28.04
CA ASP A 73 17.41 -3.21 -28.57
C ASP A 73 18.33 -2.67 -29.69
N ASP A 74 19.45 -3.36 -29.95
CA ASP A 74 20.48 -2.96 -30.90
C ASP A 74 20.24 -3.42 -32.34
N GLU A 75 19.46 -4.50 -32.54
CA GLU A 75 19.01 -4.97 -33.85
C GLU A 75 17.48 -4.86 -33.99
N SER A 76 16.98 -4.61 -35.20
CA SER A 76 15.53 -4.45 -35.45
C SER A 76 15.17 -4.56 -36.93
N TYR A 77 13.90 -4.89 -37.20
CA TYR A 77 13.31 -4.88 -38.53
C TYR A 77 12.16 -3.89 -38.59
N VAL A 78 12.13 -3.03 -39.63
CA VAL A 78 11.02 -2.10 -39.87
C VAL A 78 10.24 -2.53 -41.09
N PHE A 79 8.94 -2.75 -40.91
CA PHE A 79 8.02 -3.12 -41.98
C PHE A 79 7.92 -2.01 -43.05
N PRO A 80 8.07 -2.33 -44.35
CA PRO A 80 8.05 -1.34 -45.42
C PRO A 80 6.65 -0.79 -45.73
N ASP A 81 6.59 0.39 -46.35
CA ASP A 81 5.35 1.01 -46.85
C ASP A 81 4.51 0.01 -47.68
N GLY A 82 3.24 -0.19 -47.29
CA GLY A 82 2.28 -1.09 -47.94
C GLY A 82 2.25 -2.50 -47.38
N SER A 83 2.71 -2.73 -46.14
CA SER A 83 2.66 -4.02 -45.44
C SER A 83 1.25 -4.33 -44.91
N LEU A 84 0.32 -4.57 -45.84
CA LEU A 84 -1.09 -4.83 -45.54
C LEU A 84 -1.37 -6.29 -45.22
N VAL A 85 -2.09 -6.54 -44.12
CA VAL A 85 -2.57 -7.86 -43.69
C VAL A 85 -4.10 -7.86 -43.69
N GLU A 86 -4.72 -8.66 -44.57
CA GLU A 86 -6.18 -8.80 -44.65
C GLU A 86 -6.74 -9.54 -43.41
N PRO A 87 -8.04 -9.39 -43.05
CA PRO A 87 -8.67 -10.12 -41.95
C PRO A 87 -8.41 -11.63 -41.99
N GLY A 88 -7.89 -12.20 -40.90
CA GLY A 88 -7.53 -13.62 -40.81
C GLY A 88 -6.36 -14.06 -41.70
N ALA A 89 -5.66 -13.14 -42.36
CA ALA A 89 -4.45 -13.44 -43.10
C ALA A 89 -3.22 -13.46 -42.19
N HIS A 90 -2.22 -14.23 -42.62
CA HIS A 90 -0.96 -14.39 -41.92
C HIS A 90 0.14 -13.68 -42.72
N LEU A 91 1.07 -13.00 -42.06
CA LEU A 91 2.23 -12.34 -42.63
C LEU A 91 3.50 -12.95 -42.04
N VAL A 92 4.36 -13.49 -42.90
CA VAL A 92 5.61 -14.13 -42.51
C VAL A 92 6.80 -13.22 -42.80
N LEU A 93 7.69 -13.10 -41.82
CA LEU A 93 8.95 -12.38 -41.86
C LEU A 93 10.09 -13.39 -41.69
N ASP A 94 10.87 -13.63 -42.75
CA ASP A 94 12.04 -14.53 -42.75
C ASP A 94 13.35 -13.80 -42.38
N GLU A 95 14.28 -14.50 -41.72
CA GLU A 95 15.68 -14.07 -41.55
C GLU A 95 16.36 -13.91 -42.93
N ALA A 96 17.22 -12.90 -43.08
CA ALA A 96 17.88 -12.53 -44.33
C ALA A 96 19.04 -13.48 -44.74
N ALA A 97 18.72 -14.74 -45.01
CA ALA A 97 19.66 -15.77 -45.47
C ALA A 97 19.67 -15.95 -47.00
N ASP A 98 20.86 -16.10 -47.60
CA ASP A 98 21.09 -16.32 -49.05
C ASP A 98 20.39 -15.33 -50.03
N GLY A 99 19.98 -14.16 -49.53
CA GLY A 99 19.28 -13.13 -50.31
C GLY A 99 17.76 -13.30 -50.39
N VAL A 100 17.19 -14.09 -49.48
CA VAL A 100 15.76 -14.22 -49.20
C VAL A 100 15.55 -13.82 -47.73
N GLY A 101 14.48 -13.08 -47.42
CA GLY A 101 14.17 -12.60 -46.07
C GLY A 101 14.31 -11.09 -45.85
N GLY A 102 13.97 -10.66 -44.63
CA GLY A 102 13.75 -9.28 -44.25
C GLY A 102 14.58 -8.80 -43.06
N PHE A 103 14.65 -9.56 -41.95
CA PHE A 103 15.37 -9.17 -40.73
C PHE A 103 16.79 -9.74 -40.66
N ALA A 104 17.67 -9.11 -39.88
CA ALA A 104 19.12 -9.36 -39.91
C ALA A 104 19.70 -9.96 -38.61
N PHE A 105 18.89 -10.01 -37.54
CA PHE A 105 19.18 -10.73 -36.30
C PHE A 105 18.73 -12.20 -36.44
N GLY A 106 19.21 -13.08 -35.56
CA GLY A 106 18.81 -14.48 -35.47
C GLY A 106 18.21 -14.77 -34.10
N LEU A 107 17.32 -15.75 -34.00
CA LEU A 107 16.54 -16.00 -32.79
C LEU A 107 17.21 -17.08 -31.93
N GLY A 108 17.50 -16.71 -30.68
CA GLY A 108 18.26 -17.50 -29.72
C GLY A 108 17.49 -18.67 -29.12
N LYS A 109 18.21 -19.45 -28.31
CA LYS A 109 17.65 -20.58 -27.54
C LYS A 109 16.81 -20.15 -26.34
N ASP A 110 16.88 -18.89 -25.97
CA ASP A 110 16.50 -18.31 -24.67
C ASP A 110 16.42 -16.81 -24.97
N ASP A 111 15.27 -16.36 -25.49
CA ASP A 111 15.10 -15.17 -26.33
C ASP A 111 13.60 -14.79 -26.45
N GLN A 112 13.31 -13.66 -27.10
CA GLN A 112 12.00 -13.04 -27.23
C GLN A 112 11.73 -12.60 -28.67
N VAL A 113 10.46 -12.34 -29.02
CA VAL A 113 10.07 -11.44 -30.12
C VAL A 113 9.15 -10.38 -29.58
N ARG A 114 9.40 -9.11 -29.96
CA ARG A 114 8.57 -7.96 -29.61
C ARG A 114 8.16 -7.19 -30.86
N LEU A 115 6.87 -6.88 -30.98
CA LEU A 115 6.30 -6.03 -32.03
C LEU A 115 5.96 -4.66 -31.46
N PHE A 116 6.42 -3.60 -32.10
CA PHE A 116 6.13 -2.21 -31.77
C PHE A 116 5.46 -1.49 -32.93
N ASP A 117 4.59 -0.53 -32.63
CA ASP A 117 3.99 0.37 -33.62
C ASP A 117 4.99 1.48 -34.05
N PRO A 118 4.64 2.32 -35.04
CA PRO A 118 5.51 3.43 -35.48
C PRO A 118 5.72 4.54 -34.44
N SER A 119 5.00 4.51 -33.31
CA SER A 119 5.16 5.36 -32.13
C SER A 119 6.21 4.81 -31.15
N ALA A 120 6.69 3.58 -31.37
CA ALA A 120 7.42 2.74 -30.43
C ALA A 120 6.61 2.26 -29.21
N THR A 121 5.28 2.24 -29.30
CA THR A 121 4.41 1.55 -28.33
C THR A 121 4.49 0.04 -28.59
N LEU A 122 4.64 -0.78 -27.54
CA LEU A 122 4.58 -2.25 -27.65
C LEU A 122 3.15 -2.67 -28.06
N VAL A 123 3.07 -3.58 -29.04
CA VAL A 123 1.83 -4.07 -29.64
C VAL A 123 1.55 -5.49 -29.20
N ASP A 124 2.58 -6.34 -29.18
CA ASP A 124 2.51 -7.75 -28.78
C ASP A 124 3.92 -8.32 -28.55
N GLU A 125 4.07 -9.37 -27.74
CA GLU A 125 5.35 -10.04 -27.49
C GLU A 125 5.22 -11.52 -27.09
N THR A 126 6.31 -12.28 -27.22
CA THR A 126 6.42 -13.67 -26.72
C THR A 126 7.87 -14.04 -26.42
N ALA A 127 8.10 -14.83 -25.37
CA ALA A 127 9.41 -15.31 -24.95
C ALA A 127 9.48 -16.84 -24.88
N TRP A 128 10.68 -17.42 -24.97
CA TRP A 128 10.93 -18.84 -24.75
C TRP A 128 12.31 -19.08 -24.12
N THR A 129 12.46 -20.16 -23.35
CA THR A 129 13.71 -20.51 -22.62
C THR A 129 14.49 -21.68 -23.22
N ALA A 130 13.92 -22.30 -24.27
CA ALA A 130 14.53 -23.33 -25.09
C ALA A 130 14.01 -23.18 -26.54
N HIS A 131 14.83 -23.51 -27.55
CA HIS A 131 14.31 -23.70 -28.90
C HIS A 131 13.20 -24.76 -28.89
N ALA A 132 12.05 -24.45 -29.49
CA ALA A 132 11.00 -25.42 -29.73
C ALA A 132 11.50 -26.58 -30.62
N ALA A 133 10.97 -27.78 -30.41
CA ALA A 133 11.33 -28.95 -31.21
C ALA A 133 10.86 -28.86 -32.69
N VAL A 134 9.90 -27.97 -32.97
CA VAL A 134 9.41 -27.63 -34.31
C VAL A 134 9.31 -26.10 -34.44
N THR A 135 8.28 -25.49 -33.87
CA THR A 135 8.11 -24.03 -33.77
C THR A 135 7.33 -23.69 -32.50
N TRP A 136 7.43 -22.44 -32.05
CA TRP A 136 6.71 -21.88 -30.92
C TRP A 136 5.48 -21.10 -31.43
N GLY A 137 4.26 -21.53 -31.09
CA GLY A 137 3.04 -20.98 -31.67
C GLY A 137 2.01 -20.56 -30.63
N ALA A 138 1.23 -19.52 -30.97
CA ALA A 138 0.08 -19.04 -30.21
C ALA A 138 -1.18 -19.87 -30.47
N ARG A 139 -1.98 -20.12 -29.43
CA ARG A 139 -3.33 -20.70 -29.51
C ARG A 139 -4.29 -19.96 -28.59
N GLU A 140 -5.51 -19.74 -29.08
CA GLU A 140 -6.63 -19.25 -28.26
C GLU A 140 -7.27 -20.46 -27.52
N VAL A 141 -7.18 -20.49 -26.19
CA VAL A 141 -7.77 -21.53 -25.31
C VAL A 141 -8.60 -20.84 -24.25
N ALA A 142 -9.88 -21.22 -24.10
CA ALA A 142 -10.83 -20.62 -23.16
C ALA A 142 -10.99 -19.06 -23.22
N GLY A 143 -10.46 -18.41 -24.26
CA GLY A 143 -10.48 -16.95 -24.41
C GLY A 143 -9.16 -16.24 -24.06
N THR A 144 -8.14 -16.98 -23.63
CA THR A 144 -6.76 -16.50 -23.45
C THR A 144 -5.84 -17.04 -24.54
N VAL A 145 -4.70 -16.37 -24.78
CA VAL A 145 -3.66 -16.91 -25.64
C VAL A 145 -2.58 -17.61 -24.83
N GLU A 146 -2.44 -18.90 -25.10
CA GLU A 146 -1.33 -19.71 -24.64
C GLU A 146 -0.30 -19.87 -25.76
N TRP A 147 0.97 -20.02 -25.38
CA TRP A 147 2.05 -20.38 -26.30
C TRP A 147 2.51 -21.81 -26.06
N ALA A 148 2.71 -22.58 -27.14
CA ALA A 148 3.08 -24.00 -27.08
C ALA A 148 3.93 -24.45 -28.28
N GLU A 149 4.56 -25.63 -28.18
CA GLU A 149 5.23 -26.26 -29.33
C GLU A 149 4.19 -26.76 -30.36
N THR A 150 4.40 -26.43 -31.63
CA THR A 150 3.62 -27.03 -32.74
C THR A 150 4.08 -28.47 -33.04
N THR A 151 3.27 -29.22 -33.80
CA THR A 151 3.65 -30.56 -34.31
C THR A 151 4.19 -30.55 -35.73
N GLU A 152 3.88 -29.51 -36.50
CA GLU A 152 4.48 -29.21 -37.80
C GLU A 152 4.56 -27.69 -37.97
N SER A 153 5.62 -27.21 -38.63
CA SER A 153 5.75 -25.79 -38.96
C SER A 153 4.59 -25.36 -39.86
N THR A 154 3.85 -24.34 -39.43
CA THR A 154 2.58 -23.94 -40.07
C THR A 154 2.65 -22.66 -40.89
N LYS A 155 3.75 -21.91 -40.81
CA LYS A 155 4.25 -20.88 -41.76
C LYS A 155 3.35 -20.61 -42.98
N GLY A 156 2.52 -19.57 -42.86
CA GLY A 156 1.54 -19.10 -43.84
C GLY A 156 0.15 -19.72 -43.69
N ALA A 157 -0.12 -20.42 -42.58
CA ALA A 157 -1.37 -21.12 -42.28
C ALA A 157 -1.59 -21.20 -40.75
N ALA A 158 -2.81 -21.59 -40.36
CA ALA A 158 -3.17 -21.70 -38.95
C ALA A 158 -2.37 -22.79 -38.21
N ASN A 159 -1.97 -22.49 -36.98
CA ASN A 159 -1.12 -23.32 -36.13
C ASN A 159 -1.68 -24.73 -35.88
N VAL A 160 -0.80 -25.74 -35.90
CA VAL A 160 -1.15 -27.16 -35.66
C VAL A 160 -0.35 -27.68 -34.47
N PHE A 161 -0.92 -27.48 -33.29
CA PHE A 161 -0.39 -28.03 -32.05
C PHE A 161 -0.53 -29.54 -31.98
N ALA A 162 0.25 -30.16 -31.08
CA ALA A 162 -0.22 -31.42 -30.53
C ALA A 162 -1.59 -31.15 -29.90
N PRO A 163 -2.62 -31.97 -30.17
CA PRO A 163 -3.86 -31.79 -29.43
C PRO A 163 -3.52 -31.93 -27.95
N ASP A 164 -3.92 -30.95 -27.13
CA ASP A 164 -4.15 -31.21 -25.71
C ASP A 164 -4.92 -32.51 -25.65
N ALA A 165 -4.41 -33.49 -24.91
CA ALA A 165 -4.93 -34.85 -24.99
C ALA A 165 -6.45 -34.79 -24.76
N PRO A 166 -7.29 -34.98 -25.80
CA PRO A 166 -8.68 -34.58 -25.68
C PRO A 166 -9.28 -35.41 -24.58
N VAL A 167 -9.81 -34.76 -23.54
CA VAL A 167 -10.59 -35.46 -22.51
C VAL A 167 -11.90 -35.82 -23.19
N GLY A 168 -11.85 -36.93 -23.93
CA GLY A 168 -12.83 -37.31 -24.95
C GLY A 168 -14.19 -37.60 -24.33
N GLY A 169 -14.93 -36.53 -24.07
CA GLY A 169 -16.00 -36.51 -23.09
C GLY A 169 -15.47 -36.59 -21.65
N SER A 170 -15.71 -35.54 -20.86
CA SER A 170 -15.43 -35.50 -19.42
C SER A 170 -16.74 -35.23 -18.70
N ILE A 171 -17.13 -36.03 -17.71
CA ILE A 171 -18.41 -35.86 -16.99
C ILE A 171 -18.19 -35.61 -15.51
N VAL A 172 -18.89 -34.60 -15.00
CA VAL A 172 -18.96 -34.22 -13.59
C VAL A 172 -20.41 -34.03 -13.18
N ILE A 173 -20.70 -34.13 -11.88
CA ILE A 173 -21.99 -33.74 -11.30
C ILE A 173 -22.00 -32.21 -11.26
N ASN A 174 -23.02 -31.57 -11.85
CA ASN A 174 -23.07 -30.10 -11.97
C ASN A 174 -23.99 -29.45 -10.92
N GLU A 175 -25.17 -30.03 -10.72
CA GLU A 175 -26.22 -29.46 -9.87
C GLU A 175 -27.06 -30.59 -9.23
N VAL A 176 -27.52 -30.39 -7.99
CA VAL A 176 -28.36 -31.32 -7.24
C VAL A 176 -29.46 -30.59 -6.49
N ASP A 177 -30.70 -31.04 -6.68
CA ASP A 177 -31.86 -30.70 -5.86
C ASP A 177 -32.18 -31.88 -4.93
N SER A 178 -32.54 -31.54 -3.70
CA SER A 178 -32.93 -32.48 -2.65
C SER A 178 -34.32 -32.20 -2.07
N GLN A 179 -34.91 -31.03 -2.37
CA GLN A 179 -36.27 -30.66 -2.00
C GLN A 179 -36.67 -29.36 -2.72
N PRO A 180 -37.81 -29.32 -3.45
CA PRO A 180 -38.92 -30.25 -3.41
C PRO A 180 -38.84 -31.41 -4.41
N ALA A 181 -37.80 -31.48 -5.26
CA ALA A 181 -37.65 -32.50 -6.27
C ALA A 181 -36.30 -33.22 -6.13
N ASP A 182 -36.31 -34.53 -6.34
CA ASP A 182 -35.10 -35.35 -6.37
C ASP A 182 -34.56 -35.35 -7.82
N TRP A 183 -33.53 -34.54 -8.10
CA TRP A 183 -32.84 -34.57 -9.40
C TRP A 183 -31.36 -34.23 -9.32
N VAL A 184 -30.62 -34.74 -10.31
CA VAL A 184 -29.16 -34.58 -10.46
C VAL A 184 -28.87 -34.17 -11.89
N GLU A 185 -28.07 -33.14 -12.09
CA GLU A 185 -27.52 -32.77 -13.39
C GLU A 185 -26.05 -33.17 -13.53
N PHE A 186 -25.68 -33.51 -14.77
CA PHE A 186 -24.31 -33.77 -15.18
C PHE A 186 -23.90 -32.83 -16.31
N HIS A 187 -22.72 -32.22 -16.20
CA HIS A 187 -22.11 -31.41 -17.26
C HIS A 187 -21.03 -32.22 -17.98
N ASN A 188 -21.00 -32.16 -19.32
CA ASN A 188 -19.90 -32.66 -20.12
C ASN A 188 -18.96 -31.51 -20.52
N SER A 189 -17.93 -31.25 -19.71
CA SER A 189 -16.92 -30.22 -19.97
C SER A 189 -15.93 -30.57 -21.11
N GLY A 190 -16.08 -31.75 -21.73
CA GLY A 190 -15.28 -32.16 -22.89
C GLY A 190 -15.75 -31.54 -24.23
N ASP A 191 -14.83 -31.50 -25.18
CA ASP A 191 -15.01 -30.97 -26.56
C ASP A 191 -15.79 -31.92 -27.50
N ALA A 192 -16.05 -33.15 -27.05
CA ALA A 192 -16.71 -34.21 -27.80
C ALA A 192 -17.96 -34.74 -27.07
N ALA A 193 -18.92 -35.27 -27.84
CA ALA A 193 -20.08 -35.93 -27.26
C ALA A 193 -19.68 -37.22 -26.53
N LEU A 194 -19.98 -37.30 -25.23
CA LEU A 194 -19.66 -38.43 -24.36
C LEU A 194 -20.79 -39.48 -24.38
N ASP A 195 -20.44 -40.76 -24.55
CA ASP A 195 -21.35 -41.89 -24.35
C ASP A 195 -21.24 -42.41 -22.92
N ILE A 196 -22.31 -42.22 -22.15
CA ILE A 196 -22.38 -42.58 -20.72
C ILE A 196 -23.18 -43.87 -20.50
N SER A 197 -23.38 -44.67 -21.57
CA SER A 197 -24.07 -45.96 -21.49
C SER A 197 -23.48 -46.85 -20.39
N GLY A 198 -24.32 -47.18 -19.40
CA GLY A 198 -23.92 -48.07 -18.31
C GLY A 198 -23.17 -47.41 -17.15
N TYR A 199 -22.98 -46.09 -17.15
CA TYR A 199 -22.49 -45.36 -15.97
C TYR A 199 -23.52 -45.48 -14.82
N GLU A 200 -23.08 -45.40 -13.57
CA GLU A 200 -23.95 -45.54 -12.40
C GLU A 200 -23.97 -44.28 -11.52
N ILE A 201 -25.15 -43.91 -11.05
CA ILE A 201 -25.37 -42.96 -9.96
C ILE A 201 -25.58 -43.75 -8.67
N ARG A 202 -24.95 -43.35 -7.57
CA ARG A 202 -25.16 -43.90 -6.22
C ARG A 202 -25.32 -42.79 -5.20
N ASP A 203 -26.10 -43.04 -4.15
CA ASP A 203 -26.25 -42.10 -3.03
C ASP A 203 -25.17 -42.34 -1.94
N ASN A 204 -25.44 -42.03 -0.67
CA ASN A 204 -24.58 -42.42 0.45
C ASN A 204 -24.26 -43.94 0.55
N SER A 205 -25.07 -44.82 -0.04
CA SER A 205 -25.00 -46.29 0.01
C SER A 205 -24.54 -46.90 -1.32
N ASP A 206 -23.70 -47.95 -1.28
CA ASP A 206 -23.31 -48.69 -2.49
C ASP A 206 -24.39 -49.68 -2.99
N ASP A 207 -25.34 -50.05 -2.13
CA ASP A 207 -26.49 -50.89 -2.51
C ASP A 207 -27.57 -50.08 -3.25
N HIS A 208 -27.56 -48.74 -3.12
CA HIS A 208 -28.43 -47.82 -3.81
C HIS A 208 -27.73 -47.33 -5.09
N ARG A 209 -28.09 -47.94 -6.22
CA ARG A 209 -27.44 -47.70 -7.51
C ARG A 209 -28.43 -47.72 -8.67
N TRP A 210 -28.29 -46.76 -9.57
CA TRP A 210 -29.10 -46.61 -10.77
C TRP A 210 -28.19 -46.39 -11.98
N GLN A 211 -28.46 -47.06 -13.10
CA GLN A 211 -27.57 -47.10 -14.25
C GLN A 211 -28.19 -46.47 -15.51
N PHE A 212 -27.42 -45.66 -16.24
CA PHE A 212 -27.85 -45.06 -17.51
C PHE A 212 -28.12 -46.09 -18.61
N LEU A 213 -29.17 -45.85 -19.41
CA LEU A 213 -29.55 -46.74 -20.52
C LEU A 213 -28.48 -46.80 -21.65
N PRO A 214 -28.45 -47.89 -22.43
CA PRO A 214 -27.62 -47.97 -23.63
C PRO A 214 -28.02 -46.92 -24.69
N GLY A 215 -27.04 -46.16 -25.16
CA GLY A 215 -27.20 -45.07 -26.13
C GLY A 215 -27.39 -43.69 -25.51
N THR A 216 -27.28 -43.53 -24.18
CA THR A 216 -27.31 -42.22 -23.53
C THR A 216 -26.03 -41.45 -23.81
N GLN A 217 -26.16 -40.23 -24.34
CA GLN A 217 -25.03 -39.36 -24.68
C GLN A 217 -25.26 -37.94 -24.19
N ILE A 218 -24.20 -37.26 -23.77
CA ILE A 218 -24.17 -35.83 -23.49
C ILE A 218 -23.39 -35.15 -24.63
N ALA A 219 -23.86 -34.03 -25.17
CA ALA A 219 -23.12 -33.26 -26.16
C ALA A 219 -21.88 -32.58 -25.54
N ALA A 220 -20.92 -32.14 -26.34
CA ALA A 220 -19.81 -31.30 -25.88
C ALA A 220 -20.33 -30.00 -25.25
N GLY A 221 -19.82 -29.59 -24.08
CA GLY A 221 -20.35 -28.47 -23.30
C GLY A 221 -21.84 -28.60 -22.94
N GLY A 222 -22.34 -29.83 -22.85
CA GLY A 222 -23.76 -30.12 -22.72
C GLY A 222 -24.14 -30.60 -21.32
N PHE A 223 -25.40 -30.34 -20.95
CA PHE A 223 -25.98 -30.76 -19.67
C PHE A 223 -26.94 -31.96 -19.85
N LEU A 224 -27.05 -32.81 -18.83
CA LEU A 224 -28.03 -33.90 -18.77
C LEU A 224 -28.63 -33.99 -17.36
N VAL A 225 -29.94 -33.75 -17.26
CA VAL A 225 -30.71 -33.84 -16.02
C VAL A 225 -31.31 -35.24 -15.84
N VAL A 226 -31.22 -35.77 -14.62
CA VAL A 226 -31.85 -37.01 -14.17
C VAL A 226 -32.88 -36.68 -13.10
N GLU A 227 -34.12 -36.47 -13.52
CA GLU A 227 -35.30 -36.26 -12.66
C GLU A 227 -35.78 -37.57 -11.98
N GLU A 228 -36.58 -37.47 -10.91
CA GLU A 228 -37.22 -38.58 -10.18
C GLU A 228 -37.91 -39.64 -11.07
N GLY A 229 -38.47 -39.22 -12.21
CA GLY A 229 -39.15 -40.08 -13.19
C GLY A 229 -38.25 -40.70 -14.26
N THR A 230 -36.96 -40.38 -14.30
CA THR A 230 -36.03 -40.81 -15.36
C THR A 230 -35.84 -42.31 -15.34
N ILE A 231 -35.96 -42.96 -16.50
CA ILE A 231 -35.87 -44.43 -16.61
C ILE A 231 -34.43 -44.84 -16.94
N GLY A 232 -33.85 -45.62 -16.03
CA GLY A 232 -32.55 -46.27 -16.17
C GLY A 232 -32.66 -47.75 -15.87
N LEU A 233 -31.58 -48.37 -15.41
CA LEU A 233 -31.51 -49.78 -15.08
C LEU A 233 -31.12 -50.01 -13.61
N VAL A 234 -31.79 -50.97 -12.98
CA VAL A 234 -31.32 -51.64 -11.76
C VAL A 234 -31.25 -53.13 -12.07
N ASP A 235 -30.07 -53.74 -11.92
CA ASP A 235 -29.78 -55.14 -12.28
C ASP A 235 -30.29 -55.56 -13.68
N GLY A 236 -30.28 -54.62 -14.63
CA GLY A 236 -30.72 -54.81 -16.02
C GLY A 236 -32.24 -54.72 -16.24
N ALA A 237 -33.02 -54.24 -15.27
CA ALA A 237 -34.45 -53.97 -15.42
C ALA A 237 -34.74 -52.45 -15.45
N GLU A 238 -35.59 -52.02 -16.37
CA GLU A 238 -36.06 -50.62 -16.47
C GLU A 238 -36.71 -50.16 -15.15
N THR A 239 -36.13 -49.12 -14.54
CA THR A 239 -36.47 -48.64 -13.19
C THR A 239 -36.38 -47.11 -13.14
N ALA A 240 -37.30 -46.44 -12.44
CA ALA A 240 -37.27 -44.98 -12.29
C ALA A 240 -36.19 -44.56 -11.28
N PHE A 241 -35.57 -43.39 -11.46
CA PHE A 241 -34.47 -42.90 -10.62
C PHE A 241 -34.79 -42.90 -9.11
N ARG A 242 -36.01 -42.45 -8.75
CA ARG A 242 -36.51 -42.41 -7.36
C ARG A 242 -36.71 -43.77 -6.66
N ASP A 243 -36.68 -44.88 -7.40
CA ASP A 243 -36.98 -46.20 -6.83
C ASP A 243 -35.75 -46.79 -6.08
N PRO A 244 -34.50 -46.68 -6.60
CA PRO A 244 -33.27 -47.01 -5.88
C PRO A 244 -32.52 -45.83 -5.24
N ILE A 245 -32.71 -44.59 -5.69
CA ILE A 245 -32.04 -43.38 -5.18
C ILE A 245 -33.10 -42.44 -4.60
N GLY A 246 -32.85 -41.85 -3.44
CA GLY A 246 -33.70 -40.76 -2.89
C GLY A 246 -32.80 -39.74 -2.21
N ILE A 247 -32.95 -38.47 -2.54
CA ILE A 247 -31.96 -37.42 -2.25
C ILE A 247 -32.30 -36.76 -0.90
N GLY A 248 -31.78 -37.33 0.19
CA GLY A 248 -32.13 -36.90 1.54
C GLY A 248 -31.48 -35.58 2.01
N SER A 249 -31.96 -35.06 3.14
CA SER A 249 -31.37 -33.90 3.85
C SER A 249 -30.03 -34.19 4.56
N ALA A 250 -29.37 -35.29 4.21
CA ALA A 250 -28.16 -35.82 4.85
C ALA A 250 -27.60 -36.92 3.93
N ASP A 251 -27.15 -36.52 2.75
CA ASP A 251 -26.82 -37.45 1.67
C ASP A 251 -25.61 -37.00 0.85
N ARG A 252 -25.29 -37.75 -0.20
CA ARG A 252 -24.36 -37.36 -1.26
C ARG A 252 -24.76 -38.02 -2.57
N ILE A 253 -24.37 -37.46 -3.71
CA ILE A 253 -24.41 -38.17 -5.00
C ILE A 253 -22.99 -38.52 -5.45
N ARG A 254 -22.85 -39.71 -6.01
CA ARG A 254 -21.61 -40.23 -6.58
C ARG A 254 -21.82 -40.76 -7.98
N LEU A 255 -20.91 -40.42 -8.87
CA LEU A 255 -20.91 -40.88 -10.25
C LEU A 255 -19.84 -41.97 -10.43
N PHE A 256 -20.19 -43.05 -11.13
CA PHE A 256 -19.29 -44.14 -11.48
C PHE A 256 -19.33 -44.44 -12.98
N ASP A 257 -18.18 -44.83 -13.54
CA ASP A 257 -18.08 -45.29 -14.92
C ASP A 257 -18.73 -46.68 -15.13
N ALA A 258 -18.81 -47.11 -16.39
CA ALA A 258 -19.40 -48.40 -16.77
C ALA A 258 -18.61 -49.65 -16.30
N VAL A 259 -17.43 -49.50 -15.70
CA VAL A 259 -16.67 -50.59 -15.05
C VAL A 259 -16.66 -50.51 -13.52
N GLY A 260 -17.28 -49.47 -12.95
CA GLY A 260 -17.47 -49.26 -11.51
C GLY A 260 -16.34 -48.47 -10.83
N ALA A 261 -15.52 -47.72 -11.57
CA ALA A 261 -14.61 -46.73 -10.99
C ALA A 261 -15.38 -45.42 -10.69
N GLN A 262 -15.13 -44.79 -9.54
CA GLN A 262 -15.77 -43.51 -9.19
C GLN A 262 -15.14 -42.39 -10.01
N ILE A 263 -15.99 -41.54 -10.59
CA ILE A 263 -15.60 -40.36 -11.38
C ILE A 263 -15.70 -39.10 -10.50
N ASP A 264 -16.85 -38.92 -9.82
CA ASP A 264 -17.15 -37.70 -9.05
C ASP A 264 -17.97 -38.02 -7.78
N ASP A 265 -17.94 -37.10 -6.81
CA ASP A 265 -18.60 -37.15 -5.50
C ASP A 265 -19.01 -35.72 -5.11
N THR A 266 -20.28 -35.49 -4.78
CA THR A 266 -20.73 -34.18 -4.24
C THR A 266 -20.15 -33.86 -2.86
N LEU A 267 -19.55 -34.86 -2.21
CA LEU A 267 -19.35 -34.96 -0.77
C LEU A 267 -20.68 -35.00 0.02
N PRO A 268 -20.66 -35.42 1.30
CA PRO A 268 -21.84 -35.40 2.15
C PRO A 268 -22.27 -33.96 2.50
N TRP A 269 -23.55 -33.67 2.36
CA TRP A 269 -24.17 -32.43 2.84
C TRP A 269 -25.02 -32.65 4.10
N GLU A 270 -25.31 -31.58 4.84
CA GLU A 270 -26.22 -31.58 5.99
C GLU A 270 -27.33 -30.53 5.78
N GLY A 271 -28.59 -30.97 5.85
CA GLY A 271 -29.76 -30.15 5.51
C GLY A 271 -30.21 -30.32 4.04
N HIS A 272 -31.31 -29.67 3.69
CA HIS A 272 -31.66 -29.39 2.30
C HIS A 272 -31.16 -27.97 1.97
N ALA A 273 -30.75 -27.74 0.73
CA ALA A 273 -30.50 -26.38 0.24
C ALA A 273 -31.76 -25.51 0.44
N ALA A 274 -31.56 -24.25 0.84
CA ALA A 274 -32.65 -23.29 1.01
C ALA A 274 -32.11 -21.86 0.97
N ILE A 275 -32.81 -20.97 0.25
CA ILE A 275 -32.56 -19.53 0.20
C ILE A 275 -33.71 -18.85 0.94
N ASP A 276 -33.40 -17.99 1.91
CA ASP A 276 -34.39 -17.39 2.84
C ASP A 276 -35.30 -18.42 3.55
N GLY A 277 -34.85 -19.66 3.66
CA GLY A 277 -35.62 -20.78 4.19
C GLY A 277 -36.63 -21.40 3.21
N ASP A 278 -36.68 -20.96 1.95
CA ASP A 278 -37.39 -21.65 0.86
C ASP A 278 -36.45 -22.62 0.14
N ALA A 279 -36.72 -23.91 0.29
CA ALA A 279 -35.98 -24.95 -0.42
C ALA A 279 -36.30 -24.96 -1.93
N ALA A 280 -37.50 -24.55 -2.34
CA ALA A 280 -37.87 -24.53 -3.76
C ALA A 280 -37.20 -23.42 -4.57
N ALA A 281 -36.47 -22.52 -3.90
CA ALA A 281 -35.64 -21.50 -4.53
C ALA A 281 -34.19 -21.96 -4.75
N ALA A 282 -33.80 -23.13 -4.24
CA ALA A 282 -32.40 -23.47 -3.96
C ALA A 282 -31.95 -24.87 -4.42
N THR A 283 -30.70 -24.96 -4.87
CA THR A 283 -29.98 -26.20 -5.19
C THR A 283 -28.56 -26.14 -4.62
N LEU A 284 -27.86 -27.28 -4.66
CA LEU A 284 -26.40 -27.31 -4.54
C LEU A 284 -25.81 -27.41 -5.95
N ALA A 285 -24.94 -26.47 -6.34
CA ALA A 285 -24.39 -26.40 -7.69
C ALA A 285 -22.89 -26.08 -7.70
N ARG A 286 -22.22 -26.40 -8.81
CA ARG A 286 -20.85 -25.99 -9.10
C ARG A 286 -20.82 -24.65 -9.84
N CYS A 287 -20.13 -23.66 -9.31
CA CYS A 287 -19.80 -22.44 -10.04
C CYS A 287 -18.27 -22.29 -10.10
N PRO A 288 -17.68 -22.05 -11.29
CA PRO A 288 -18.26 -22.24 -12.64
C PRO A 288 -18.76 -23.68 -12.93
N ASP A 289 -19.51 -23.88 -14.02
CA ASP A 289 -20.13 -25.18 -14.37
C ASP A 289 -19.12 -26.33 -14.46
N GLY A 290 -19.24 -27.29 -13.55
CA GLY A 290 -18.38 -28.47 -13.50
C GLY A 290 -17.06 -28.29 -12.75
N GLU A 291 -16.82 -27.14 -12.14
CA GLU A 291 -15.59 -26.80 -11.41
C GLU A 291 -15.84 -26.58 -9.91
N GLY A 292 -14.80 -26.17 -9.16
CA GLY A 292 -14.93 -25.77 -7.75
C GLY A 292 -15.55 -26.81 -6.78
N ALA A 293 -16.20 -26.31 -5.75
CA ALA A 293 -16.99 -27.08 -4.79
C ALA A 293 -18.51 -26.85 -5.02
N PHE A 294 -19.35 -27.66 -4.37
CA PHE A 294 -20.80 -27.42 -4.36
C PHE A 294 -21.15 -26.26 -3.42
N VAL A 295 -21.79 -25.22 -3.96
CA VAL A 295 -22.27 -24.03 -3.26
C VAL A 295 -23.79 -23.86 -3.43
N LEU A 296 -24.38 -22.90 -2.71
CA LEU A 296 -25.81 -22.60 -2.81
C LEU A 296 -26.14 -21.88 -4.13
N ALA A 297 -27.13 -22.36 -4.86
CA ALA A 297 -27.53 -21.80 -6.15
C ALA A 297 -29.05 -21.78 -6.35
N HIS A 298 -29.50 -21.09 -7.40
CA HIS A 298 -30.87 -21.19 -7.90
C HIS A 298 -31.02 -22.35 -8.90
N PRO A 299 -32.16 -23.10 -8.88
CA PRO A 299 -32.40 -24.23 -9.79
C PRO A 299 -32.21 -23.90 -11.29
N THR A 300 -31.24 -24.54 -11.94
CA THR A 300 -30.80 -24.20 -13.32
C THR A 300 -30.93 -25.30 -14.38
N MET A 301 -31.56 -26.43 -14.06
CA MET A 301 -31.95 -27.56 -14.95
C MET A 301 -31.77 -27.35 -16.47
N GLY A 302 -30.71 -27.92 -17.02
CA GLY A 302 -30.40 -27.98 -18.44
C GLY A 302 -29.64 -26.77 -18.99
N GLY A 303 -29.06 -25.95 -18.13
CA GLY A 303 -28.29 -24.75 -18.47
C GLY A 303 -27.24 -24.41 -17.42
N ALA A 304 -26.53 -23.31 -17.64
CA ALA A 304 -25.46 -22.86 -16.75
C ALA A 304 -25.97 -22.45 -15.36
N ASN A 305 -25.19 -22.78 -14.33
CA ASN A 305 -25.54 -22.55 -12.94
C ASN A 305 -25.65 -21.06 -12.56
N SER A 306 -26.52 -20.76 -11.59
CA SER A 306 -26.79 -19.40 -11.08
C SER A 306 -26.61 -19.36 -9.56
N CYS A 307 -25.37 -19.22 -9.11
CA CYS A 307 -25.03 -19.24 -7.68
C CYS A 307 -25.55 -18.02 -6.90
N VAL A 308 -25.74 -18.24 -5.59
CA VAL A 308 -26.08 -17.19 -4.61
C VAL A 308 -24.77 -16.66 -4.04
N MET A 309 -24.36 -15.47 -4.50
CA MET A 309 -23.23 -14.78 -3.90
C MET A 309 -23.66 -14.10 -2.59
N PRO A 310 -22.77 -13.98 -1.59
CA PRO A 310 -23.04 -13.23 -0.37
C PRO A 310 -23.25 -11.73 -0.69
N ASP A 311 -23.99 -11.02 0.16
CA ASP A 311 -24.32 -9.59 0.01
C ASP A 311 -23.12 -8.64 0.28
N VAL A 312 -21.90 -9.04 -0.10
CA VAL A 312 -20.67 -8.24 0.00
C VAL A 312 -20.41 -7.56 -1.34
N VAL A 313 -20.20 -6.25 -1.32
CA VAL A 313 -20.06 -5.43 -2.53
C VAL A 313 -18.91 -4.44 -2.35
N ILE A 314 -18.23 -4.11 -3.46
CA ILE A 314 -17.16 -3.12 -3.46
C ILE A 314 -17.77 -1.74 -3.16
N ASN A 315 -17.19 -1.01 -2.21
CA ASN A 315 -17.72 0.24 -1.68
C ASN A 315 -16.89 1.46 -2.10
N GLU A 316 -15.56 1.32 -2.03
CA GLU A 316 -14.59 2.39 -2.28
C GLU A 316 -13.32 1.77 -2.88
N ILE A 317 -12.68 2.45 -3.84
CA ILE A 317 -11.48 2.02 -4.58
C ILE A 317 -10.52 3.20 -4.70
N GLU A 318 -9.32 3.04 -4.18
CA GLU A 318 -8.19 3.96 -4.36
C GLU A 318 -7.15 3.32 -5.30
N SER A 319 -6.53 4.15 -6.14
CA SER A 319 -5.62 3.69 -7.22
C SER A 319 -4.55 4.71 -7.67
N ASP A 320 -4.51 5.92 -7.08
CA ASP A 320 -3.56 7.00 -7.47
C ASP A 320 -3.36 8.05 -6.35
N GLY A 321 -4.14 8.00 -5.26
CA GLY A 321 -4.30 9.08 -4.29
C GLY A 321 -3.56 8.97 -2.95
N ASP A 322 -3.06 7.79 -2.57
CA ASP A 322 -2.33 7.55 -1.32
C ASP A 322 -1.05 6.71 -1.52
N ALA A 323 -0.51 6.12 -0.45
CA ALA A 323 0.77 5.40 -0.47
C ALA A 323 0.67 3.94 -0.94
N THR A 324 -0.53 3.34 -0.94
CA THR A 324 -0.76 1.92 -1.23
C THR A 324 -2.11 1.74 -1.90
N ASP A 325 -2.21 1.00 -3.00
CA ASP A 325 -3.51 0.73 -3.61
C ASP A 325 -4.42 -0.07 -2.67
N TRP A 326 -5.73 0.20 -2.66
CA TRP A 326 -6.68 -0.56 -1.84
C TRP A 326 -8.13 -0.54 -2.33
N VAL A 327 -8.88 -1.53 -1.86
CA VAL A 327 -10.30 -1.73 -2.17
C VAL A 327 -11.06 -2.04 -0.90
N GLU A 328 -12.07 -1.24 -0.59
CA GLU A 328 -13.02 -1.52 0.47
C GLU A 328 -14.23 -2.28 -0.05
N VAL A 329 -14.67 -3.29 0.71
CA VAL A 329 -15.96 -3.95 0.56
C VAL A 329 -16.84 -3.72 1.79
N VAL A 330 -18.15 -3.68 1.58
CA VAL A 330 -19.15 -3.56 2.66
C VAL A 330 -20.14 -4.73 2.60
N ASN A 331 -20.51 -5.26 3.76
CA ASN A 331 -21.60 -6.22 3.87
C ASN A 331 -22.95 -5.49 3.86
N SER A 332 -23.58 -5.43 2.68
CA SER A 332 -24.89 -4.82 2.45
C SER A 332 -26.07 -5.68 2.95
N GLY A 333 -25.80 -6.90 3.40
CA GLY A 333 -26.79 -7.87 3.87
C GLY A 333 -27.22 -7.68 5.32
N SER A 334 -27.88 -8.71 5.87
CA SER A 334 -28.39 -8.72 7.26
C SER A 334 -27.79 -9.82 8.15
N THR A 335 -26.79 -10.53 7.64
CA THR A 335 -26.08 -11.62 8.30
C THR A 335 -24.58 -11.47 8.12
N ALA A 336 -23.79 -11.84 9.13
CA ALA A 336 -22.34 -11.85 9.03
C ALA A 336 -21.85 -12.80 7.93
N VAL A 337 -20.79 -12.42 7.22
CA VAL A 337 -20.18 -13.20 6.13
C VAL A 337 -18.77 -13.62 6.53
N ASP A 338 -18.41 -14.88 6.30
CA ASP A 338 -17.05 -15.39 6.51
C ASP A 338 -16.21 -15.12 5.26
N LEU A 339 -15.20 -14.25 5.40
CA LEU A 339 -14.27 -13.86 4.33
C LEU A 339 -12.99 -14.71 4.31
N SER A 340 -12.90 -15.75 5.14
CA SER A 340 -11.71 -16.62 5.21
C SER A 340 -11.30 -17.14 3.83
N GLY A 341 -10.08 -16.84 3.39
CA GLY A 341 -9.53 -17.28 2.10
C GLY A 341 -9.99 -16.50 0.87
N TRP A 342 -10.75 -15.42 1.02
CA TRP A 342 -11.11 -14.53 -0.11
C TRP A 342 -9.87 -13.80 -0.65
N THR A 343 -9.95 -13.32 -1.90
CA THR A 343 -8.85 -12.59 -2.58
C THR A 343 -9.38 -11.40 -3.38
N LEU A 344 -8.54 -10.38 -3.55
CA LEU A 344 -8.69 -9.33 -4.55
C LEU A 344 -7.93 -9.70 -5.83
N MET A 345 -8.37 -9.23 -7.00
CA MET A 345 -7.62 -9.24 -8.26
C MET A 345 -7.85 -7.92 -9.01
N ASP A 346 -6.89 -7.56 -9.86
CA ASP A 346 -7.00 -6.54 -10.90
C ASP A 346 -7.53 -7.14 -12.24
N GLY A 347 -7.32 -6.41 -13.34
CA GLY A 347 -7.64 -6.84 -14.71
C GLY A 347 -6.81 -8.01 -15.26
N ASP A 348 -5.73 -8.46 -14.59
CA ASP A 348 -5.02 -9.71 -14.93
C ASP A 348 -5.10 -10.76 -13.79
N PRO A 349 -6.29 -11.36 -13.56
CA PRO A 349 -6.51 -12.34 -12.49
C PRO A 349 -5.78 -13.69 -12.71
N VAL A 350 -4.96 -13.81 -13.76
CA VAL A 350 -4.15 -15.00 -14.07
C VAL A 350 -2.66 -14.69 -13.89
N GLY A 351 -2.17 -13.57 -14.43
CA GLY A 351 -0.79 -13.10 -14.24
C GLY A 351 -0.51 -12.80 -12.77
N HIS A 352 -1.39 -12.00 -12.14
CA HIS A 352 -1.27 -11.62 -10.73
C HIS A 352 -1.88 -12.62 -9.75
N ALA A 353 -2.25 -13.84 -10.21
CA ALA A 353 -2.85 -14.86 -9.35
C ALA A 353 -1.94 -15.32 -8.19
N ALA A 354 -0.62 -15.17 -8.32
CA ALA A 354 0.36 -15.45 -7.27
C ALA A 354 0.68 -14.23 -6.38
N GLU A 355 0.12 -13.07 -6.71
CA GLU A 355 0.40 -11.77 -6.10
C GLU A 355 -0.74 -11.28 -5.20
N ALA A 356 -1.82 -12.05 -5.06
CA ALA A 356 -2.82 -11.87 -4.00
C ALA A 356 -2.60 -12.83 -2.83
N THR A 357 -2.81 -12.31 -1.62
CA THR A 357 -2.79 -13.05 -0.36
C THR A 357 -4.21 -13.44 0.04
N PRO A 358 -4.55 -14.74 0.16
CA PRO A 358 -5.85 -15.15 0.66
C PRO A 358 -6.06 -14.77 2.13
N LEU A 359 -7.22 -14.19 2.46
CA LEU A 359 -7.49 -13.68 3.81
C LEU A 359 -7.36 -14.77 4.90
N PRO A 360 -6.88 -14.41 6.12
CA PRO A 360 -6.72 -15.37 7.21
C PRO A 360 -8.01 -16.11 7.60
N ALA A 361 -7.86 -17.33 8.14
CA ALA A 361 -8.99 -18.10 8.64
C ALA A 361 -9.59 -17.46 9.91
N GLY A 362 -10.89 -17.19 9.87
CA GLY A 362 -11.65 -16.53 10.93
C GLY A 362 -11.98 -15.05 10.67
N THR A 363 -11.65 -14.50 9.50
CA THR A 363 -12.07 -13.14 9.10
C THR A 363 -13.57 -13.10 8.85
N VAL A 364 -14.31 -12.35 9.65
CA VAL A 364 -15.78 -12.25 9.57
C VAL A 364 -16.20 -10.80 9.41
N LEU A 365 -17.03 -10.53 8.40
CA LEU A 365 -17.60 -9.22 8.10
C LEU A 365 -19.06 -9.14 8.59
N GLU A 366 -19.27 -8.41 9.69
CA GLU A 366 -20.60 -8.19 10.27
C GLU A 366 -21.50 -7.32 9.36
N PRO A 367 -22.84 -7.36 9.51
CA PRO A 367 -23.76 -6.55 8.70
C PRO A 367 -23.47 -5.05 8.79
N GLY A 368 -23.32 -4.38 7.65
CA GLY A 368 -22.99 -2.96 7.55
C GLY A 368 -21.55 -2.59 7.92
N ALA A 369 -20.69 -3.57 8.23
CA ALA A 369 -19.27 -3.34 8.46
C ALA A 369 -18.47 -3.36 7.15
N TYR A 370 -17.28 -2.76 7.20
CA TYR A 370 -16.33 -2.62 6.11
C TYR A 370 -15.13 -3.56 6.28
N PHE A 371 -14.56 -4.01 5.16
CA PHE A 371 -13.27 -4.68 5.10
C PHE A 371 -12.44 -4.06 3.97
N VAL A 372 -11.18 -3.74 4.22
CA VAL A 372 -10.26 -3.17 3.24
C VAL A 372 -9.26 -4.24 2.84
N PHE A 373 -9.19 -4.56 1.55
CA PHE A 373 -8.06 -5.25 0.94
C PHE A 373 -7.00 -4.20 0.64
N ASP A 374 -5.81 -4.31 1.25
CA ASP A 374 -4.79 -3.26 1.25
C ASP A 374 -3.44 -3.78 0.72
N GLN A 375 -2.79 -3.04 -0.17
CA GLN A 375 -1.41 -3.31 -0.58
C GLN A 375 -0.43 -2.91 0.55
N PRO A 376 0.71 -3.62 0.76
CA PRO A 376 1.12 -4.89 0.16
C PRO A 376 0.56 -6.14 0.89
N THR A 377 -0.39 -5.97 1.81
CA THR A 377 -0.83 -7.01 2.75
C THR A 377 -1.66 -8.09 2.06
N ASP A 378 -2.74 -7.67 1.39
CA ASP A 378 -3.72 -8.57 0.76
C ASP A 378 -3.43 -8.80 -0.72
N PHE A 379 -2.60 -7.94 -1.33
CA PHE A 379 -2.07 -8.08 -2.69
C PHE A 379 -0.82 -7.22 -2.90
N VAL A 380 0.00 -7.51 -3.91
CA VAL A 380 1.24 -6.76 -4.23
C VAL A 380 1.30 -6.17 -5.65
N PHE A 381 0.35 -6.51 -6.53
CA PHE A 381 0.14 -5.79 -7.79
C PHE A 381 -0.41 -4.38 -7.53
N GLY A 382 -0.39 -3.52 -8.55
CA GLY A 382 -1.01 -2.18 -8.48
C GLY A 382 -2.32 -2.11 -9.26
N LEU A 383 -3.19 -1.16 -8.92
CA LEU A 383 -4.48 -0.91 -9.57
C LEU A 383 -4.34 0.18 -10.63
N GLY A 384 -4.34 -0.20 -11.91
CA GLY A 384 -3.92 0.65 -13.02
C GLY A 384 -4.86 1.81 -13.39
N ASN A 385 -4.39 2.65 -14.32
CA ASN A 385 -5.15 3.79 -14.85
C ASN A 385 -6.25 3.33 -15.83
N GLY A 386 -7.34 2.83 -15.27
CA GLY A 386 -8.43 2.20 -16.01
C GLY A 386 -8.28 0.68 -15.94
N ASP A 387 -8.86 0.10 -14.90
CA ASP A 387 -8.65 -1.30 -14.49
C ASP A 387 -9.97 -1.97 -14.07
N THR A 388 -9.90 -3.22 -13.63
CA THR A 388 -11.01 -4.01 -13.11
C THR A 388 -10.69 -4.55 -11.73
N VAL A 389 -11.39 -4.07 -10.71
CA VAL A 389 -11.32 -4.63 -9.36
C VAL A 389 -12.27 -5.81 -9.25
N THR A 390 -11.76 -6.97 -8.85
CA THR A 390 -12.55 -8.21 -8.69
C THR A 390 -12.38 -8.79 -7.29
N VAL A 391 -13.48 -8.96 -6.56
CA VAL A 391 -13.50 -9.63 -5.24
C VAL A 391 -13.89 -11.09 -5.44
N ARG A 392 -13.09 -12.04 -4.94
CA ARG A 392 -13.37 -13.48 -5.08
C ARG A 392 -13.46 -14.19 -3.74
N ASP A 393 -14.36 -15.16 -3.65
CA ASP A 393 -14.49 -16.06 -2.49
C ASP A 393 -13.33 -17.07 -2.40
N ALA A 394 -13.31 -17.88 -1.34
CA ALA A 394 -12.31 -18.93 -1.13
C ALA A 394 -12.33 -20.08 -2.16
N ASN A 395 -13.34 -20.14 -3.03
CA ASN A 395 -13.44 -21.08 -4.15
C ASN A 395 -13.12 -20.40 -5.50
N LEU A 396 -12.69 -19.13 -5.48
CA LEU A 396 -12.42 -18.25 -6.62
C LEU A 396 -13.66 -17.79 -7.40
N ASN A 397 -14.86 -17.88 -6.82
CA ASN A 397 -16.07 -17.27 -7.41
C ASN A 397 -16.01 -15.75 -7.29
N VAL A 398 -16.30 -15.03 -8.38
CA VAL A 398 -16.47 -13.56 -8.35
C VAL A 398 -17.70 -13.19 -7.53
N VAL A 399 -17.50 -12.42 -6.46
CA VAL A 399 -18.54 -11.93 -5.55
C VAL A 399 -19.09 -10.59 -6.04
N ASP A 400 -18.20 -9.63 -6.32
CA ASP A 400 -18.51 -8.35 -6.96
C ASP A 400 -17.31 -7.93 -7.84
N GLU A 401 -17.57 -7.11 -8.85
CA GLU A 401 -16.59 -6.66 -9.85
C GLU A 401 -16.89 -5.21 -10.25
N HIS A 402 -15.85 -4.37 -10.34
CA HIS A 402 -15.97 -3.01 -10.86
C HIS A 402 -14.88 -2.67 -11.87
N VAL A 403 -15.30 -2.37 -13.10
CA VAL A 403 -14.45 -1.80 -14.15
C VAL A 403 -14.53 -0.28 -14.13
N TYR A 404 -13.39 0.40 -14.13
CA TYR A 404 -13.30 1.85 -14.23
C TYR A 404 -12.42 2.30 -15.41
N ASP A 405 -12.68 3.50 -15.95
CA ASP A 405 -12.04 3.99 -17.20
C ASP A 405 -10.68 4.68 -16.97
N ALA A 406 -10.43 5.17 -15.75
CA ALA A 406 -9.23 5.91 -15.33
C ALA A 406 -9.23 6.08 -13.80
N HIS A 407 -8.07 6.39 -13.20
CA HIS A 407 -7.98 6.78 -11.80
C HIS A 407 -8.95 7.94 -11.45
N ALA A 408 -9.44 7.95 -10.20
CA ALA A 408 -10.17 9.09 -9.66
C ALA A 408 -9.24 10.28 -9.38
N ALA A 409 -9.80 11.48 -9.22
CA ALA A 409 -9.05 12.66 -8.79
C ALA A 409 -8.93 12.76 -7.26
N GLY A 410 -9.78 12.03 -6.53
CA GLY A 410 -9.43 11.41 -5.26
C GLY A 410 -9.65 9.90 -5.39
N VAL A 411 -10.79 9.42 -4.90
CA VAL A 411 -11.14 8.00 -4.78
C VAL A 411 -12.45 7.69 -5.51
N LEU A 412 -12.62 6.45 -6.00
CA LEU A 412 -13.91 5.99 -6.56
C LEU A 412 -14.78 5.42 -5.44
N ALA A 413 -15.90 6.08 -5.12
CA ALA A 413 -16.77 5.72 -4.00
C ALA A 413 -18.24 5.55 -4.40
N ARG A 414 -18.95 4.63 -3.74
CA ARG A 414 -20.42 4.55 -3.77
C ARG A 414 -21.04 5.47 -2.73
N CYS A 415 -21.66 6.57 -3.16
CA CYS A 415 -22.17 7.59 -2.24
C CYS A 415 -23.14 7.13 -1.15
N ALA A 416 -23.88 6.04 -1.37
CA ALA A 416 -24.67 5.40 -0.32
C ALA A 416 -24.14 3.97 -0.24
N ASP A 417 -23.45 3.64 0.86
CA ASP A 417 -22.54 2.50 0.90
C ASP A 417 -23.17 1.20 0.38
N GLY A 418 -22.41 0.48 -0.44
CA GLY A 418 -22.84 -0.73 -1.13
C GLY A 418 -23.94 -0.54 -2.18
N SER A 419 -24.26 0.69 -2.59
CA SER A 419 -25.35 0.94 -3.55
C SER A 419 -25.16 2.16 -4.47
N GLY A 420 -25.80 2.11 -5.63
CA GLY A 420 -25.71 3.17 -6.64
C GLY A 420 -24.45 3.06 -7.51
N ASP A 421 -24.26 4.07 -8.35
CA ASP A 421 -23.10 4.16 -9.26
C ASP A 421 -21.88 4.71 -8.48
N PHE A 422 -20.67 4.22 -8.81
CA PHE A 422 -19.43 4.83 -8.34
C PHE A 422 -19.29 6.27 -8.86
N ILE A 423 -18.74 7.15 -8.03
CA ILE A 423 -18.33 8.49 -8.42
C ILE A 423 -16.95 8.82 -7.84
N ASP A 424 -16.23 9.71 -8.53
CA ASP A 424 -15.00 10.35 -8.05
C ASP A 424 -15.33 11.34 -6.92
N ILE A 425 -14.81 11.09 -5.72
CA ILE A 425 -14.88 12.00 -4.57
C ILE A 425 -13.47 12.40 -4.11
N ALA A 426 -13.31 13.64 -3.64
CA ALA A 426 -12.01 14.23 -3.35
C ALA A 426 -11.44 13.87 -1.95
N VAL A 427 -12.03 12.90 -1.24
CA VAL A 427 -11.67 12.52 0.13
C VAL A 427 -11.84 11.01 0.27
N SER A 428 -10.73 10.29 0.43
CA SER A 428 -10.69 8.88 0.84
C SER A 428 -11.36 8.67 2.20
N THR A 429 -12.09 7.57 2.32
CA THR A 429 -12.80 7.16 3.52
C THR A 429 -12.48 5.73 3.96
N LYS A 430 -11.29 5.21 3.61
CA LYS A 430 -10.73 3.90 4.00
C LYS A 430 -11.19 3.44 5.41
N GLY A 431 -12.06 2.42 5.46
CA GLY A 431 -12.61 1.83 6.68
C GLY A 431 -13.76 2.61 7.33
N GLN A 432 -14.43 3.53 6.62
CA GLN A 432 -15.45 4.47 7.12
C GLN A 432 -16.58 4.70 6.10
N HIS A 433 -17.67 5.37 6.52
CA HIS A 433 -18.74 5.80 5.61
C HIS A 433 -18.23 6.78 4.53
N ASN A 434 -18.59 6.50 3.27
CA ASN A 434 -18.16 7.26 2.10
C ASN A 434 -18.43 8.78 2.20
N ALA A 435 -17.44 9.62 1.82
CA ALA A 435 -17.48 11.08 1.97
C ALA A 435 -18.39 11.86 0.98
N CYS A 436 -19.58 11.35 0.67
CA CYS A 436 -20.54 12.06 -0.17
C CYS A 436 -21.36 13.11 0.58
N GLY A 437 -21.62 14.25 -0.09
CA GLY A 437 -22.47 15.31 0.43
C GLY A 437 -21.73 16.29 1.35
N ASN A 438 -22.17 16.41 2.60
CA ASN A 438 -21.55 17.31 3.57
C ASN A 438 -20.38 16.60 4.27
N ALA A 439 -19.19 17.22 4.29
CA ALA A 439 -17.98 16.62 4.86
C ALA A 439 -17.95 16.55 6.41
N VAL A 440 -19.05 16.86 7.10
CA VAL A 440 -19.14 16.80 8.56
C VAL A 440 -18.98 15.35 9.05
N ARG A 441 -18.31 15.16 10.18
CA ARG A 441 -18.13 13.86 10.85
C ARG A 441 -18.57 13.94 12.30
N ILE A 442 -18.96 12.81 12.88
CA ILE A 442 -19.09 12.63 14.33
C ILE A 442 -17.65 12.54 14.88
N ASN A 443 -17.33 13.27 15.95
CA ASN A 443 -15.98 13.26 16.53
C ASN A 443 -15.91 12.54 17.88
N GLU A 444 -16.83 12.89 18.79
CA GLU A 444 -16.86 12.39 20.16
C GLU A 444 -18.32 12.32 20.63
N VAL A 445 -18.66 11.29 21.39
CA VAL A 445 -20.00 11.01 21.91
C VAL A 445 -19.92 10.66 23.39
N GLU A 446 -20.76 11.31 24.19
CA GLU A 446 -20.95 11.03 25.61
C GLU A 446 -22.34 10.46 25.83
N SER A 447 -22.41 9.29 26.46
CA SER A 447 -23.65 8.51 26.64
C SER A 447 -23.98 8.12 28.09
N ASP A 448 -23.11 8.37 29.09
CA ASP A 448 -23.46 8.11 30.51
C ASP A 448 -23.03 9.24 31.44
N GLY A 449 -23.90 10.22 31.60
CA GLY A 449 -23.84 11.12 32.75
C GLY A 449 -22.80 12.24 32.67
N GLY A 450 -22.40 12.60 31.44
CA GLY A 450 -21.63 13.81 31.16
C GLY A 450 -22.24 15.09 31.76
N SER A 451 -21.47 16.18 31.74
CA SER A 451 -21.92 17.47 32.25
C SER A 451 -22.29 18.41 31.09
N PRO A 452 -23.57 18.86 30.96
CA PRO A 452 -24.71 18.69 31.86
C PRO A 452 -25.57 17.42 31.64
N GLY A 453 -25.28 16.64 30.61
CA GLY A 453 -25.84 15.32 30.29
C GLY A 453 -25.09 14.73 29.09
N ASP A 454 -25.71 13.79 28.41
CA ASP A 454 -25.29 13.21 27.12
C ASP A 454 -25.06 14.32 26.06
N TRP A 455 -24.19 14.08 25.08
CA TRP A 455 -23.98 14.99 23.96
C TRP A 455 -23.29 14.30 22.77
N VAL A 456 -23.46 14.90 21.59
CA VAL A 456 -22.79 14.51 20.34
C VAL A 456 -21.93 15.68 19.87
N GLU A 457 -20.66 15.44 19.57
CA GLU A 457 -19.83 16.40 18.87
C GLU A 457 -19.66 16.03 17.40
N LEU A 458 -19.71 17.06 16.56
CA LEU A 458 -19.37 16.98 15.15
C LEU A 458 -18.10 17.79 14.87
N VAL A 459 -17.24 17.29 13.97
CA VAL A 459 -16.02 17.96 13.50
C VAL A 459 -16.13 18.35 12.03
N ASN A 460 -15.42 19.40 11.65
CA ASN A 460 -15.14 19.75 10.27
C ASN A 460 -13.70 19.36 9.91
N PRO A 461 -13.48 18.22 9.21
CA PRO A 461 -12.14 17.77 8.83
C PRO A 461 -11.51 18.60 7.69
N THR A 462 -12.24 19.56 7.12
CA THR A 462 -11.75 20.34 5.96
C THR A 462 -10.93 21.56 6.36
N ALA A 463 -10.02 21.98 5.48
CA ALA A 463 -9.21 23.21 5.64
C ALA A 463 -10.00 24.53 5.43
N SER A 464 -11.33 24.52 5.47
CA SER A 464 -12.19 25.69 5.25
C SER A 464 -13.45 25.67 6.11
N ASP A 465 -14.10 26.83 6.34
CA ASP A 465 -15.36 26.88 7.11
C ASP A 465 -16.48 26.07 6.42
N LEU A 466 -17.04 25.09 7.13
CA LEU A 466 -18.08 24.17 6.64
C LEU A 466 -19.48 24.61 7.11
N ASP A 467 -20.43 24.75 6.19
CA ASP A 467 -21.85 24.99 6.51
C ASP A 467 -22.56 23.66 6.81
N VAL A 468 -23.06 23.51 8.03
CA VAL A 468 -23.77 22.31 8.52
C VAL A 468 -25.27 22.57 8.71
N SER A 469 -25.80 23.62 8.08
CA SER A 469 -27.21 24.01 8.14
C SER A 469 -28.15 22.91 7.63
N GLY A 470 -29.04 22.41 8.50
CA GLY A 470 -30.06 21.44 8.13
C GLY A 470 -29.62 19.97 8.14
N ILE A 471 -28.36 19.69 8.49
CA ILE A 471 -27.89 18.35 8.84
C ILE A 471 -28.75 17.79 9.98
N VAL A 472 -29.08 16.51 9.93
CA VAL A 472 -29.96 15.84 10.91
C VAL A 472 -29.17 14.77 11.68
N VAL A 473 -29.13 14.91 13.00
CA VAL A 473 -28.59 13.90 13.92
C VAL A 473 -29.74 13.06 14.48
N LYS A 474 -29.55 11.73 14.58
CA LYS A 474 -30.49 10.77 15.18
C LYS A 474 -29.75 9.78 16.09
N ASP A 475 -30.47 9.11 16.97
CA ASP A 475 -30.00 7.89 17.66
C ASP A 475 -30.41 6.62 16.88
N ASP A 476 -30.58 5.45 17.51
CA ASP A 476 -31.08 4.23 16.84
C ASP A 476 -32.55 4.29 16.37
N ASP A 477 -33.40 5.15 16.94
CA ASP A 477 -34.82 5.31 16.60
C ASP A 477 -35.02 6.43 15.57
N ASP A 478 -35.51 6.10 14.38
CA ASP A 478 -35.79 7.07 13.31
C ASP A 478 -36.80 8.19 13.67
N THR A 479 -37.51 8.07 14.81
CA THR A 479 -38.39 9.11 15.35
C THR A 479 -37.69 10.11 16.26
N HIS A 480 -36.48 9.81 16.74
CA HIS A 480 -35.60 10.75 17.41
C HIS A 480 -34.73 11.47 16.37
N SER A 481 -34.87 12.78 16.27
CA SER A 481 -34.18 13.56 15.24
C SER A 481 -33.98 15.01 15.66
N TYR A 482 -32.76 15.49 15.54
CA TYR A 482 -32.36 16.88 15.75
C TYR A 482 -31.81 17.47 14.45
N ALA A 483 -32.40 18.58 13.97
CA ALA A 483 -31.93 19.27 12.77
C ALA A 483 -31.14 20.53 13.13
N ILE A 484 -29.88 20.61 12.67
CA ILE A 484 -28.99 21.73 12.93
C ILE A 484 -29.57 23.01 12.32
N LEU A 485 -29.53 24.11 13.11
CA LEU A 485 -30.16 25.37 12.74
C LEU A 485 -29.50 26.00 11.50
N ALA A 486 -30.33 26.62 10.66
CA ALA A 486 -29.85 27.31 9.45
C ALA A 486 -28.94 28.51 9.79
N GLY A 487 -27.80 28.60 9.10
CA GLY A 487 -26.72 29.55 9.34
C GLY A 487 -25.66 29.07 10.32
N THR A 488 -25.56 27.76 10.59
CA THR A 488 -24.55 27.18 11.50
C THR A 488 -23.35 26.73 10.68
N THR A 489 -22.16 27.24 11.03
CA THR A 489 -20.89 26.93 10.37
C THR A 489 -19.87 26.46 11.40
N ILE A 490 -19.08 25.45 11.04
CA ILE A 490 -17.94 24.96 11.80
C ILE A 490 -16.66 25.48 11.13
N SER A 491 -15.75 26.10 11.87
CA SER A 491 -14.45 26.55 11.31
C SER A 491 -13.64 25.38 10.78
N ALA A 492 -12.64 25.64 9.93
CA ALA A 492 -11.65 24.63 9.53
C ALA A 492 -11.01 23.94 10.76
N GLY A 493 -11.01 22.60 10.81
CA GLY A 493 -10.54 21.82 11.98
C GLY A 493 -11.30 22.10 13.29
N GLY A 494 -12.52 22.63 13.18
CA GLY A 494 -13.33 23.05 14.33
C GLY A 494 -14.36 22.00 14.75
N HIS A 495 -14.90 22.21 15.96
CA HIS A 495 -15.86 21.30 16.61
C HIS A 495 -17.21 21.99 16.86
N LEU A 496 -18.30 21.21 16.82
CA LEU A 496 -19.67 21.61 17.15
C LEU A 496 -20.29 20.59 18.10
N VAL A 497 -20.38 20.96 19.37
CA VAL A 497 -21.06 20.19 20.41
C VAL A 497 -22.57 20.43 20.33
N ILE A 498 -23.34 19.35 20.35
CA ILE A 498 -24.80 19.32 20.45
C ILE A 498 -25.18 18.65 21.78
N GLU A 499 -25.65 19.45 22.74
CA GLU A 499 -26.02 18.97 24.07
C GLU A 499 -27.32 18.13 24.02
N GLY A 500 -27.47 17.13 24.89
CA GLY A 500 -28.69 16.30 24.97
C GLY A 500 -29.97 17.09 25.25
N ALA A 501 -29.84 18.26 25.89
CA ALA A 501 -30.95 19.20 26.06
C ALA A 501 -31.45 19.83 24.75
N ASP A 502 -30.58 19.95 23.74
CA ASP A 502 -30.89 20.42 22.39
C ASP A 502 -31.29 19.26 21.46
N LEU A 503 -30.66 18.08 21.58
CA LEU A 503 -31.07 16.83 20.90
C LEU A 503 -32.54 16.50 21.21
N GLY A 504 -32.93 16.57 22.50
CA GLY A 504 -34.28 16.28 22.97
C GLY A 504 -34.58 14.79 23.20
N PHE A 505 -33.59 13.94 22.98
CA PHE A 505 -33.48 12.52 23.32
C PHE A 505 -32.15 12.31 24.07
N GLY A 506 -31.93 11.11 24.61
CA GLY A 506 -30.70 10.74 25.32
C GLY A 506 -30.11 9.46 24.74
N LEU A 507 -28.82 9.24 24.93
CA LEU A 507 -28.07 8.18 24.26
C LEU A 507 -27.89 6.97 25.20
N GLY A 508 -28.36 5.81 24.76
CA GLY A 508 -28.49 4.62 25.61
C GLY A 508 -27.26 3.69 25.72
N ASP A 509 -27.45 2.65 26.52
CA ASP A 509 -26.61 1.45 26.56
C ASP A 509 -26.72 0.73 25.20
N GLY A 510 -25.62 0.63 24.45
CA GLY A 510 -25.59 0.03 23.12
C GLY A 510 -26.35 0.78 22.02
N ASP A 511 -26.47 2.10 22.15
CA ASP A 511 -27.13 2.96 21.17
C ASP A 511 -26.20 3.29 19.97
N THR A 512 -26.69 4.09 19.04
CA THR A 512 -26.01 4.52 17.81
C THR A 512 -26.18 6.03 17.67
N VAL A 513 -25.22 6.74 17.08
CA VAL A 513 -25.43 8.11 16.56
C VAL A 513 -25.33 8.08 15.04
N ARG A 514 -26.26 8.74 14.35
CA ARG A 514 -26.35 8.78 12.88
C ARG A 514 -26.52 10.22 12.39
N VAL A 515 -25.71 10.64 11.42
CA VAL A 515 -25.72 12.01 10.84
C VAL A 515 -26.18 11.93 9.39
N PHE A 516 -27.14 12.78 9.00
CA PHE A 516 -27.73 12.78 7.67
C PHE A 516 -27.67 14.16 6.98
N ASP A 517 -27.32 14.19 5.69
CA ASP A 517 -27.58 15.31 4.80
C ASP A 517 -28.83 15.02 3.95
N GLY A 518 -29.95 15.61 4.35
CA GLY A 518 -31.26 15.41 3.75
C GLY A 518 -31.79 13.98 3.96
N GLY A 519 -31.38 13.06 3.09
CA GLY A 519 -31.70 11.63 3.16
C GLY A 519 -30.50 10.71 3.00
N LEU A 520 -29.30 11.26 2.76
CA LEU A 520 -28.04 10.54 2.72
C LEU A 520 -27.52 10.38 4.16
N LEU A 521 -27.12 9.18 4.55
CA LEU A 521 -26.33 8.96 5.77
C LEU A 521 -24.89 9.40 5.46
N VAL A 522 -24.33 10.27 6.31
CA VAL A 522 -23.03 10.92 6.11
C VAL A 522 -21.97 10.37 7.06
N ASP A 523 -22.40 9.97 8.27
CA ASP A 523 -21.55 9.34 9.28
C ASP A 523 -22.42 8.58 10.27
N SER A 524 -21.90 7.50 10.86
CA SER A 524 -22.55 6.78 11.95
C SER A 524 -21.56 6.09 12.88
N THR A 525 -21.95 5.89 14.14
CA THR A 525 -21.13 5.15 15.11
C THR A 525 -22.00 4.50 16.19
N THR A 526 -21.56 3.35 16.70
CA THR A 526 -22.13 2.65 17.86
C THR A 526 -21.00 2.19 18.77
N TRP A 527 -21.23 2.22 20.09
CA TRP A 527 -20.25 1.81 21.11
C TRP A 527 -20.45 0.37 21.62
N GLY A 528 -21.38 -0.38 21.02
CA GLY A 528 -21.67 -1.76 21.42
C GLY A 528 -22.24 -1.88 22.83
N ALA A 529 -22.38 -3.11 23.34
CA ALA A 529 -23.05 -3.36 24.61
C ALA A 529 -22.34 -2.68 25.81
N GLY A 530 -23.05 -1.77 26.48
CA GLY A 530 -22.55 -0.90 27.54
C GLY A 530 -22.62 0.59 27.17
N HIS A 531 -21.96 1.40 27.97
CA HIS A 531 -21.55 2.76 27.64
C HIS A 531 -20.02 2.78 27.51
N ALA A 532 -19.46 3.75 26.78
CA ALA A 532 -18.03 3.98 26.78
C ALA A 532 -17.51 4.29 28.20
N ALA A 533 -16.25 3.95 28.49
CA ALA A 533 -15.68 4.10 29.83
C ALA A 533 -15.41 5.57 30.23
N THR A 534 -15.34 6.44 29.23
CA THR A 534 -15.00 7.88 29.27
C THR A 534 -15.93 8.61 28.31
N THR A 535 -15.60 8.62 27.02
CA THR A 535 -16.45 8.97 25.88
C THR A 535 -16.07 8.08 24.69
N TRP A 536 -16.91 8.07 23.66
CA TRP A 536 -16.70 7.30 22.43
C TRP A 536 -16.30 8.26 21.31
N GLY A 537 -15.04 8.24 20.88
CA GLY A 537 -14.50 9.24 19.94
C GLY A 537 -13.53 8.67 18.93
N ARG A 538 -13.32 9.42 17.84
CA ARG A 538 -12.34 9.10 16.79
C ARG A 538 -10.92 9.16 17.34
N CYS A 539 -10.14 8.12 17.05
CA CYS A 539 -8.76 7.96 17.48
C CYS A 539 -7.89 7.46 16.33
N PRO A 540 -7.01 8.29 15.74
CA PRO A 540 -6.76 9.71 16.06
C PRO A 540 -7.97 10.65 15.86
N ASP A 541 -7.88 11.86 16.42
CA ASP A 541 -8.91 12.90 16.30
C ASP A 541 -9.35 13.18 14.85
N ALA A 542 -10.64 13.43 14.67
CA ALA A 542 -11.33 13.72 13.40
C ALA A 542 -11.28 12.67 12.28
N THR A 543 -10.23 11.85 12.18
CA THR A 543 -9.99 10.92 11.06
C THR A 543 -10.07 9.45 11.46
N GLY A 544 -9.67 9.11 12.67
CA GLY A 544 -9.50 7.73 13.10
C GLY A 544 -10.80 6.96 13.37
N ALA A 545 -10.64 5.65 13.59
CA ALA A 545 -11.70 4.77 14.02
C ALA A 545 -12.22 5.15 15.42
N PHE A 546 -13.47 4.80 15.73
CA PHE A 546 -14.03 5.07 17.06
C PHE A 546 -13.47 4.13 18.13
N ALA A 547 -13.06 4.70 19.25
CA ALA A 547 -12.59 3.99 20.44
C ALA A 547 -13.06 4.71 21.71
N ALA A 548 -12.78 4.10 22.87
CA ALA A 548 -12.88 4.80 24.14
C ALA A 548 -11.71 5.80 24.27
N THR A 549 -12.03 7.08 24.46
CA THR A 549 -11.04 8.16 24.64
C THR A 549 -10.25 8.00 25.94
N ALA A 550 -9.07 8.63 26.05
CA ALA A 550 -8.34 8.69 27.31
C ALA A 550 -9.02 9.60 28.35
N GLU A 551 -9.63 10.70 27.88
CA GLU A 551 -10.43 11.62 28.66
C GLU A 551 -11.50 12.29 27.76
N SER A 552 -12.50 12.93 28.36
CA SER A 552 -13.51 13.66 27.59
C SER A 552 -12.97 15.00 27.11
N THR A 553 -13.06 15.24 25.81
CA THR A 553 -12.39 16.36 25.10
C THR A 553 -13.33 17.42 24.56
N LYS A 554 -14.66 17.20 24.61
CA LYS A 554 -15.78 18.14 24.43
C LYS A 554 -15.41 19.57 24.01
N GLY A 555 -15.39 19.80 22.71
CA GLY A 555 -15.12 21.08 22.05
C GLY A 555 -13.66 21.28 21.65
N GLN A 556 -12.79 20.28 21.86
CA GLN A 556 -11.37 20.24 21.51
C GLN A 556 -11.08 18.92 20.76
N ALA A 557 -9.88 18.80 20.20
CA ALA A 557 -9.41 17.54 19.59
C ALA A 557 -9.37 16.40 20.62
N ASN A 558 -9.69 15.18 20.19
CA ASN A 558 -9.68 13.97 21.00
C ASN A 558 -8.27 13.62 21.52
N THR A 559 -8.22 13.15 22.77
CA THR A 559 -7.02 12.54 23.38
C THR A 559 -7.27 11.03 23.50
N CYS A 560 -6.47 10.21 22.83
CA CYS A 560 -6.69 8.78 22.74
C CYS A 560 -5.77 7.95 23.65
N ALA A 561 -6.23 6.74 23.97
CA ALA A 561 -5.56 5.88 24.94
C ALA A 561 -4.29 5.25 24.33
N GLY A 562 -3.16 5.91 24.53
CA GLY A 562 -1.86 5.50 23.98
C GLY A 562 -1.10 6.64 23.32
N ASP A 563 -1.78 7.75 23.01
CA ASP A 563 -1.18 8.95 22.43
C ASP A 563 -0.08 9.51 23.34
N ILE A 564 1.00 9.98 22.70
CA ILE A 564 2.12 10.64 23.36
C ILE A 564 1.96 12.15 23.14
N GLU A 565 1.99 12.94 24.22
CA GLU A 565 1.86 14.40 24.11
C GLU A 565 3.06 15.00 23.35
N VAL A 566 2.79 15.61 22.19
CA VAL A 566 3.79 16.29 21.37
C VAL A 566 4.15 17.64 21.99
N SER A 567 5.31 17.69 22.65
CA SER A 567 5.84 18.89 23.28
C SER A 567 6.45 19.88 22.26
N PRO A 568 6.57 21.18 22.58
CA PRO A 568 7.37 22.10 21.77
C PRO A 568 8.86 21.69 21.75
N TRP A 569 9.54 21.93 20.64
CA TRP A 569 11.00 21.70 20.49
C TRP A 569 11.79 22.18 21.73
N PRO A 570 12.68 21.35 22.33
CA PRO A 570 13.29 21.66 23.63
C PRO A 570 14.43 22.70 23.56
N GLY A 571 14.85 23.12 22.37
CA GLY A 571 15.86 24.17 22.17
C GLY A 571 15.30 25.46 21.55
N SER A 572 16.12 26.18 20.79
CA SER A 572 15.67 27.42 20.13
C SER A 572 14.63 27.16 19.04
N ALA A 573 13.63 28.03 18.94
CA ALA A 573 12.70 28.05 17.81
C ALA A 573 13.33 28.64 16.53
N GLU A 574 14.48 29.31 16.61
CA GLU A 574 15.18 29.86 15.44
C GLU A 574 16.11 28.81 14.79
N VAL A 575 15.95 28.59 13.48
CA VAL A 575 16.79 27.71 12.66
C VAL A 575 17.48 28.52 11.56
N ARG A 576 18.73 28.16 11.23
CA ARG A 576 19.55 28.84 10.22
C ARG A 576 20.07 27.87 9.16
N VAL A 577 19.93 28.24 7.89
CA VAL A 577 20.59 27.58 6.76
C VAL A 577 22.11 27.81 6.77
N LEU A 578 22.88 26.76 6.48
CA LEU A 578 24.33 26.79 6.41
C LEU A 578 24.87 26.95 4.97
N ASP A 579 24.20 26.37 3.98
CA ASP A 579 24.69 26.13 2.62
C ASP A 579 23.93 26.96 1.55
N THR A 580 23.89 28.29 1.71
CA THR A 580 23.22 29.23 0.76
C THR A 580 23.76 29.23 -0.70
N ALA A 581 24.66 28.32 -1.03
CA ALA A 581 25.11 28.00 -2.38
C ALA A 581 25.39 26.48 -2.45
N PRO A 582 25.17 25.82 -3.60
CA PRO A 582 25.31 24.37 -3.73
C PRO A 582 26.64 23.84 -3.19
N THR A 583 26.54 23.13 -2.06
CA THR A 583 27.66 22.54 -1.32
C THR A 583 27.55 21.02 -1.32
N PHE A 584 26.31 20.52 -1.30
CA PHE A 584 25.91 19.12 -1.36
C PHE A 584 25.23 18.85 -2.72
N LEU A 585 24.70 17.65 -2.89
CA LEU A 585 23.88 17.26 -4.03
C LEU A 585 22.39 17.55 -3.73
N GLU A 586 21.49 17.18 -4.64
CA GLU A 586 20.05 17.48 -4.50
C GLU A 586 19.38 16.49 -3.54
N ASP A 587 19.85 15.25 -3.50
CA ASP A 587 19.19 14.08 -2.90
C ASP A 587 19.82 13.77 -1.51
N SER A 588 19.78 14.77 -0.62
CA SER A 588 20.60 14.87 0.60
C SER A 588 19.97 14.22 1.85
N SER A 589 20.46 13.04 2.19
CA SER A 589 20.00 12.17 3.29
C SER A 589 21.04 12.04 4.43
N GLY A 590 20.62 11.62 5.63
CA GLY A 590 21.44 11.15 6.76
C GLY A 590 22.50 12.11 7.36
N LEU A 591 22.62 12.16 8.68
CA LEU A 591 23.72 12.86 9.39
C LEU A 591 24.20 12.04 10.60
N ASP A 592 25.46 12.23 10.99
CA ASP A 592 26.04 11.75 12.26
C ASP A 592 27.20 12.67 12.72
N VAL A 593 27.49 12.74 14.01
CA VAL A 593 28.59 13.55 14.57
C VAL A 593 29.59 12.69 15.34
N GLN A 594 30.74 12.46 14.72
CA GLN A 594 31.88 11.79 15.35
C GLN A 594 32.69 12.76 16.21
N GLU A 595 32.82 12.50 17.52
CA GLU A 595 33.80 13.17 18.38
C GLU A 595 35.15 12.42 18.40
N THR A 596 36.26 13.16 18.26
CA THR A 596 37.62 12.61 18.32
C THR A 596 38.55 13.52 19.12
N ALA A 597 39.76 13.04 19.41
CA ALA A 597 40.82 13.85 20.04
C ALA A 597 41.30 15.05 19.20
N ASP A 598 41.04 15.05 17.89
CA ASP A 598 41.41 16.14 16.98
C ASP A 598 40.28 17.16 16.75
N GLY A 599 39.03 16.82 17.14
CA GLY A 599 37.84 17.66 16.99
C GLY A 599 36.56 16.85 16.75
N SER A 600 35.45 17.57 16.55
CA SER A 600 34.15 16.99 16.18
C SER A 600 33.94 17.07 14.66
N PHE A 601 33.42 16.01 14.06
CA PHE A 601 33.23 15.89 12.62
C PHE A 601 31.77 15.54 12.30
N LEU A 602 31.11 16.39 11.53
CA LEU A 602 29.79 16.11 10.96
C LEU A 602 29.98 15.29 9.68
N TRP A 603 29.31 14.15 9.64
CA TRP A 603 29.16 13.29 8.48
C TRP A 603 27.78 13.50 7.86
N ALA A 604 27.70 13.33 6.55
CA ALA A 604 26.49 13.52 5.76
C ALA A 604 26.52 12.58 4.55
N VAL A 605 25.36 12.14 4.07
CA VAL A 605 25.22 11.25 2.90
C VAL A 605 24.29 11.85 1.83
N ASP A 606 24.10 11.17 0.71
CA ASP A 606 23.23 11.52 -0.39
C ASP A 606 22.85 10.20 -1.05
N ASN A 607 21.55 9.94 -1.20
CA ASN A 607 21.06 8.64 -1.63
C ASN A 607 21.28 8.41 -3.13
N GLY A 608 20.96 9.40 -3.96
CA GLY A 608 20.98 9.31 -5.42
C GLY A 608 22.35 8.96 -6.05
N ASP A 609 23.47 9.42 -5.48
CA ASP A 609 24.83 9.03 -5.93
C ASP A 609 25.56 8.11 -4.95
N GLY A 610 25.02 7.88 -3.74
CA GLY A 610 25.68 7.16 -2.65
C GLY A 610 26.85 7.95 -2.07
N ARG A 611 26.74 9.28 -1.96
CA ARG A 611 27.89 10.18 -1.73
C ARG A 611 27.99 10.66 -0.29
N ILE A 612 29.14 10.43 0.35
CA ILE A 612 29.38 10.86 1.74
C ILE A 612 30.36 12.04 1.85
N TRP A 613 30.13 12.92 2.82
CA TRP A 613 31.01 14.05 3.17
C TRP A 613 31.50 13.96 4.62
N LYS A 614 32.68 14.56 4.87
CA LYS A 614 33.23 14.77 6.22
C LYS A 614 33.56 16.25 6.41
N LEU A 615 32.99 16.86 7.44
CA LEU A 615 33.08 18.29 7.72
C LEU A 615 33.59 18.51 9.16
N GLU A 616 34.46 19.49 9.39
CA GLU A 616 34.85 19.89 10.75
C GLU A 616 33.72 20.74 11.36
N ALA A 617 33.10 20.27 12.45
CA ALA A 617 31.96 20.92 13.09
C ALA A 617 32.40 21.90 14.19
N HIS A 618 31.69 23.02 14.32
CA HIS A 618 32.02 24.09 15.27
C HIS A 618 30.87 24.38 16.23
N ALA A 619 31.22 24.90 17.42
CA ALA A 619 30.29 25.16 18.51
C ALA A 619 29.27 26.30 18.23
N ASP A 620 29.46 27.09 17.17
CA ASP A 620 28.46 28.05 16.67
C ASP A 620 27.52 27.45 15.60
N GLY A 621 27.55 26.12 15.44
CA GLY A 621 26.76 25.37 14.47
C GLY A 621 27.27 25.47 13.03
N SER A 622 28.37 26.19 12.77
CA SER A 622 28.99 26.21 11.44
C SER A 622 29.89 24.99 11.20
N PHE A 623 30.27 24.78 9.95
CA PHE A 623 31.22 23.74 9.55
C PHE A 623 32.36 24.32 8.69
N SER A 624 33.47 23.60 8.63
CA SER A 624 34.59 23.84 7.71
C SER A 624 34.86 22.60 6.83
N GLN A 625 35.17 22.82 5.54
CA GLN A 625 35.54 21.74 4.64
C GLN A 625 36.92 21.17 4.97
N ILE A 626 37.03 19.84 5.00
CA ILE A 626 38.29 19.13 5.22
C ILE A 626 39.03 18.94 3.88
N PRO A 627 40.34 19.22 3.77
CA PRO A 627 41.11 19.00 2.54
C PRO A 627 41.07 17.53 2.08
N GLY A 628 40.59 17.29 0.86
CA GLY A 628 40.37 15.96 0.30
C GLY A 628 38.91 15.47 0.36
N TRP A 629 38.03 16.22 1.02
CA TRP A 629 36.59 15.93 1.17
C TRP A 629 35.68 16.99 0.51
N GLU A 630 36.24 17.99 -0.18
CA GLU A 630 35.49 19.14 -0.73
C GLU A 630 34.49 18.76 -1.85
N SER A 631 34.47 17.51 -2.30
CA SER A 631 33.50 16.96 -3.28
C SER A 631 32.84 15.66 -2.79
N GLY A 632 32.98 15.34 -1.50
CA GLY A 632 32.60 14.05 -0.93
C GLY A 632 33.38 12.87 -1.53
N LYS A 633 33.00 11.65 -1.12
CA LYS A 633 33.45 10.38 -1.70
C LYS A 633 32.24 9.49 -1.94
N ARG A 634 32.28 8.69 -3.01
CA ARG A 634 31.16 7.85 -3.44
C ARG A 634 31.27 6.44 -2.87
N VAL A 635 30.27 5.97 -2.15
CA VAL A 635 30.18 4.57 -1.67
C VAL A 635 29.75 3.65 -2.81
N ARG A 636 30.26 2.42 -2.85
CA ARG A 636 29.89 1.37 -3.81
C ARG A 636 29.88 -0.01 -3.16
N PHE A 637 29.03 -0.90 -3.63
CA PHE A 637 28.99 -2.28 -3.14
C PHE A 637 30.29 -3.04 -3.46
N GLN A 638 30.55 -4.12 -2.73
CA GLN A 638 31.64 -5.06 -2.97
C GLN A 638 31.61 -5.65 -4.37
N LYS A 639 30.41 -5.97 -4.88
CA LYS A 639 30.21 -6.49 -6.25
C LYS A 639 30.69 -5.50 -7.31
N ASP A 640 30.59 -4.19 -7.04
CA ASP A 640 30.98 -3.13 -7.95
C ASP A 640 32.50 -2.88 -7.95
N ALA A 641 33.32 -3.55 -7.14
CA ALA A 641 34.74 -3.22 -6.98
C ALA A 641 35.53 -3.07 -8.31
N SER A 642 35.17 -3.84 -9.34
CA SER A 642 35.74 -3.76 -10.70
C SER A 642 35.05 -2.79 -11.67
N GLU A 643 33.91 -2.20 -11.29
CA GLU A 643 33.03 -1.40 -12.14
C GLU A 643 32.73 -0.02 -11.53
N PRO A 644 33.64 0.98 -11.67
CA PRO A 644 33.46 2.33 -11.14
C PRO A 644 32.28 3.13 -11.70
N GLY A 645 31.60 2.60 -12.73
CA GLY A 645 30.41 3.20 -13.34
C GLY A 645 29.10 2.54 -12.92
N ALA A 646 29.12 1.57 -12.01
CA ALA A 646 27.91 0.97 -11.44
C ALA A 646 27.11 2.00 -10.67
N ALA A 647 25.78 1.88 -10.70
CA ALA A 647 24.87 2.85 -10.08
C ALA A 647 24.95 2.85 -8.55
N GLY A 648 25.46 1.79 -7.92
CA GLY A 648 25.81 1.76 -6.49
C GLY A 648 24.61 1.59 -5.57
N PRO A 649 24.78 1.79 -4.25
CA PRO A 649 23.67 1.82 -3.31
C PRO A 649 22.81 3.08 -3.50
N ASP A 650 21.51 2.99 -3.22
CA ASP A 650 20.71 4.14 -2.74
C ASP A 650 20.93 4.20 -1.23
N THR A 651 21.43 5.31 -0.68
CA THR A 651 21.89 5.38 0.73
C THR A 651 21.22 6.46 1.56
N GLU A 652 20.42 6.04 2.53
CA GLU A 652 19.58 6.93 3.32
C GLU A 652 20.30 7.37 4.61
N GLY A 653 20.71 6.42 5.45
CA GLY A 653 21.38 6.68 6.73
C GLY A 653 22.91 6.64 6.67
N ILE A 654 23.57 7.37 7.58
CA ILE A 654 25.04 7.30 7.80
C ILE A 654 25.36 7.29 9.31
N THR A 655 26.34 6.50 9.74
CA THR A 655 26.85 6.51 11.12
C THR A 655 28.32 6.09 11.20
N VAL A 656 29.00 6.35 12.33
CA VAL A 656 30.41 6.06 12.55
C VAL A 656 30.64 5.32 13.86
N ASP A 657 31.37 4.20 13.81
CA ASP A 657 31.68 3.39 15.00
C ASP A 657 32.81 3.98 15.88
N GLY A 658 33.00 3.39 17.07
CA GLY A 658 34.03 3.80 18.03
C GLY A 658 35.49 3.66 17.53
N ASP A 659 35.73 2.79 16.54
CA ASP A 659 37.03 2.66 15.86
C ASP A 659 37.18 3.67 14.70
N GLY A 660 36.10 4.36 14.32
CA GLY A 660 36.05 5.41 13.30
C GLY A 660 35.77 4.92 11.88
N ALA A 661 35.25 3.70 11.71
CA ALA A 661 34.76 3.23 10.42
C ALA A 661 33.35 3.79 10.15
N VAL A 662 33.08 4.12 8.89
CA VAL A 662 31.79 4.70 8.46
C VAL A 662 30.90 3.59 7.93
N TYR A 663 29.61 3.67 8.24
CA TYR A 663 28.57 2.79 7.76
C TYR A 663 27.49 3.62 7.10
N VAL A 664 26.93 3.10 6.01
CA VAL A 664 25.72 3.66 5.40
C VAL A 664 24.63 2.59 5.34
N ALA A 665 23.39 3.01 5.60
CA ALA A 665 22.21 2.23 5.26
C ALA A 665 21.92 2.37 3.77
N SER A 666 21.36 1.32 3.20
CA SER A 666 20.92 1.30 1.81
C SER A 666 19.69 0.43 1.71
N GLU A 667 18.57 0.97 1.24
CA GLU A 667 17.35 0.19 1.08
C GLU A 667 17.33 -0.65 -0.21
N ARG A 668 18.12 -0.27 -1.23
CA ARG A 668 18.22 -0.99 -2.51
C ARG A 668 19.49 -0.65 -3.31
N ASP A 669 19.73 -1.42 -4.37
CA ASP A 669 20.72 -1.10 -5.40
C ASP A 669 20.11 -0.19 -6.49
N ASN A 670 20.76 0.96 -6.74
CA ASN A 670 20.36 1.94 -7.75
C ASN A 670 20.35 1.38 -9.19
N SER A 671 20.98 0.22 -9.45
CA SER A 671 20.93 -0.52 -10.71
C SER A 671 19.75 -1.49 -10.84
N ALA A 672 18.99 -1.72 -9.76
CA ALA A 672 17.86 -2.64 -9.68
C ALA A 672 16.70 -2.05 -8.85
N LYS A 673 16.29 -0.80 -9.14
CA LYS A 673 15.37 0.00 -8.31
C LYS A 673 14.03 -0.64 -7.92
N GLY A 674 13.55 -1.65 -8.65
CA GLY A 674 12.33 -2.40 -8.31
C GLY A 674 12.54 -3.55 -7.31
N VAL A 675 13.71 -3.67 -6.67
CA VAL A 675 14.05 -4.76 -5.75
C VAL A 675 14.48 -4.18 -4.41
N ASN A 676 13.70 -4.47 -3.36
CA ASN A 676 14.10 -4.20 -1.97
C ASN A 676 15.37 -5.01 -1.64
N GLN A 677 16.40 -4.34 -1.12
CA GLN A 677 17.70 -4.94 -0.77
C GLN A 677 18.34 -4.22 0.43
N ASN A 678 17.64 -4.17 1.57
CA ASN A 678 18.09 -3.56 2.81
C ASN A 678 19.48 -4.06 3.24
N THR A 679 20.52 -3.25 3.04
CA THR A 679 21.93 -3.59 3.26
C THR A 679 22.66 -2.50 4.06
N LEU A 680 23.44 -2.89 5.08
CA LEU A 680 24.42 -2.01 5.73
C LEU A 680 25.80 -2.18 5.09
N LEU A 681 26.45 -1.09 4.67
CA LEU A 681 27.76 -1.10 4.02
C LEU A 681 28.80 -0.39 4.91
N LYS A 682 29.85 -1.10 5.35
CA LYS A 682 31.01 -0.52 6.07
C LYS A 682 32.10 -0.08 5.09
N VAL A 683 32.61 1.14 5.21
CA VAL A 683 33.70 1.68 4.38
C VAL A 683 34.85 2.25 5.23
N ASP A 684 36.09 2.15 4.71
CA ASP A 684 37.26 2.90 5.22
C ASP A 684 37.24 4.34 4.67
N PRO A 685 36.92 5.36 5.49
CA PRO A 685 36.91 6.75 5.03
C PRO A 685 38.29 7.27 4.64
N GLU A 686 39.39 6.68 5.13
CA GLU A 686 40.76 7.14 4.85
C GLU A 686 41.34 6.51 3.56
N ALA A 687 40.57 5.65 2.88
CA ALA A 687 40.95 5.10 1.58
C ALA A 687 41.20 6.22 0.53
N SER A 688 42.32 6.08 -0.19
CA SER A 688 42.90 7.15 -1.02
C SER A 688 42.28 7.37 -2.40
N ALA A 689 41.03 6.92 -2.61
CA ALA A 689 40.27 7.08 -3.85
C ALA A 689 39.03 7.97 -3.62
N GLY A 690 38.49 8.53 -4.70
CA GLY A 690 37.21 9.25 -4.67
C GLY A 690 35.99 8.31 -4.52
N ASP A 691 36.23 7.01 -4.69
CA ASP A 691 35.26 5.94 -4.50
C ASP A 691 35.68 5.09 -3.30
N LEU A 692 34.74 4.79 -2.42
CA LEU A 692 34.87 3.90 -1.28
C LEU A 692 34.09 2.62 -1.59
N VAL A 693 34.79 1.53 -1.86
CA VAL A 693 34.15 0.21 -1.98
C VAL A 693 33.95 -0.33 -0.56
N ALA A 694 32.77 -0.88 -0.27
CA ALA A 694 32.48 -1.51 1.01
C ALA A 694 33.55 -2.55 1.40
N GLU A 695 34.09 -2.45 2.61
CA GLU A 695 34.97 -3.45 3.20
C GLU A 695 34.17 -4.67 3.68
N GLN A 696 32.92 -4.44 4.11
CA GLN A 696 31.98 -5.47 4.55
C GLN A 696 30.53 -5.00 4.35
N GLU A 697 29.64 -5.96 4.13
CA GLU A 697 28.21 -5.76 3.90
C GLU A 697 27.41 -6.72 4.79
N TRP A 698 26.22 -6.28 5.21
CA TRP A 698 25.23 -7.10 5.91
C TRP A 698 23.87 -6.89 5.28
N ASP A 699 23.32 -7.94 4.67
CA ASP A 699 21.95 -7.98 4.16
C ASP A 699 20.99 -8.23 5.33
N LEU A 700 20.12 -7.25 5.58
CA LEU A 700 19.11 -7.25 6.63
C LEU A 700 17.70 -7.50 6.08
N THR A 701 17.53 -7.64 4.76
CA THR A 701 16.23 -7.75 4.06
C THR A 701 15.32 -8.82 4.67
N ALA A 702 15.86 -10.01 4.94
CA ALA A 702 15.11 -11.12 5.52
C ALA A 702 14.95 -11.08 7.05
N LEU A 703 15.46 -10.03 7.71
CA LEU A 703 15.39 -9.79 9.16
C LEU A 703 14.49 -8.59 9.51
N LEU A 704 14.03 -7.84 8.51
CA LEU A 704 13.10 -6.72 8.60
C LEU A 704 11.73 -7.15 8.04
N PRO A 705 10.66 -6.38 8.29
CA PRO A 705 9.38 -6.56 7.61
C PRO A 705 9.52 -6.46 6.08
N ALA A 706 8.65 -7.14 5.35
CA ALA A 706 8.57 -7.01 3.91
C ALA A 706 7.86 -5.70 3.55
N VAL A 707 8.54 -4.84 2.80
CA VAL A 707 8.10 -3.48 2.43
C VAL A 707 8.42 -3.24 0.96
N GLY A 708 7.93 -2.13 0.39
CA GLY A 708 8.23 -1.72 -0.98
C GLY A 708 9.73 -1.53 -1.25
N ALA A 709 10.12 -1.42 -2.52
CA ALA A 709 11.53 -1.22 -2.90
C ALA A 709 12.05 0.21 -2.64
N ASN A 710 11.17 1.14 -2.27
CA ASN A 710 11.41 2.55 -1.88
C ASN A 710 10.65 2.87 -0.58
N LEU A 711 10.74 1.99 0.41
CA LEU A 711 10.07 2.09 1.73
C LEU A 711 10.91 1.37 2.80
N GLY A 712 12.22 1.22 2.56
CA GLY A 712 13.13 0.34 3.28
C GLY A 712 13.81 1.00 4.48
N MET A 713 15.12 0.77 4.62
CA MET A 713 15.94 1.35 5.69
C MET A 713 16.35 2.80 5.43
N GLU A 714 15.71 3.73 6.12
CA GLU A 714 15.97 5.17 5.98
C GLU A 714 17.12 5.69 6.86
N ALA A 715 17.38 5.04 7.99
CA ALA A 715 18.37 5.54 8.93
C ALA A 715 19.23 4.42 9.49
N VAL A 716 20.46 4.77 9.89
CA VAL A 716 21.30 3.94 10.74
C VAL A 716 22.00 4.80 11.79
N GLN A 717 22.04 4.32 13.03
CA GLN A 717 22.83 4.87 14.13
C GLN A 717 23.58 3.76 14.86
N TRP A 718 24.89 3.91 15.01
CA TRP A 718 25.69 3.05 15.90
C TRP A 718 25.63 3.57 17.34
N VAL A 719 25.43 2.67 18.30
CA VAL A 719 25.39 3.01 19.73
C VAL A 719 26.33 2.08 20.50
N PRO A 720 27.26 2.59 21.32
CA PRO A 720 28.23 1.76 22.02
C PRO A 720 27.59 0.88 23.09
N ASP A 721 28.16 -0.31 23.31
CA ASP A 721 27.76 -1.26 24.36
C ASP A 721 27.73 -0.61 25.75
N SER A 722 28.61 0.38 25.99
CA SER A 722 28.68 1.11 27.26
C SER A 722 27.45 1.99 27.56
N ALA A 723 26.62 2.28 26.56
CA ALA A 723 25.31 2.90 26.69
C ALA A 723 24.15 1.88 26.68
N LEU A 724 24.36 0.70 26.09
CA LEU A 724 23.32 -0.31 25.88
C LEU A 724 23.24 -1.39 26.97
N GLU A 725 24.35 -1.76 27.61
CA GLU A 725 24.43 -2.83 28.61
C GLU A 725 23.47 -2.56 29.78
N GLY A 726 22.43 -3.40 29.90
CA GLY A 726 21.37 -3.24 30.91
C GLY A 726 20.31 -2.16 30.60
N ALA A 727 20.47 -1.36 29.54
CA ALA A 727 19.56 -0.29 29.16
C ALA A 727 18.71 -0.62 27.92
N LEU A 728 19.25 -1.33 26.92
CA LEU A 728 18.45 -1.85 25.82
C LEU A 728 17.66 -3.10 26.27
N PHE A 729 16.45 -3.30 25.76
CA PHE A 729 15.72 -4.57 25.92
C PHE A 729 16.03 -5.53 24.77
N ASP A 730 16.36 -6.77 25.10
CA ASP A 730 16.71 -7.82 24.16
C ASP A 730 15.52 -8.77 23.96
N VAL A 731 15.01 -8.86 22.72
CA VAL A 731 13.84 -9.68 22.36
C VAL A 731 14.13 -11.19 22.35
N ASN A 732 15.39 -11.59 22.14
CA ASN A 732 15.83 -13.00 22.15
C ASN A 732 15.94 -13.55 23.57
N SER A 733 16.44 -12.74 24.51
CA SER A 733 16.57 -13.13 25.91
C SER A 733 15.31 -12.85 26.74
N GLY A 734 14.48 -11.89 26.30
CA GLY A 734 13.34 -11.39 27.07
C GLY A 734 13.76 -10.60 28.31
N SER A 735 14.95 -10.00 28.29
CA SER A 735 15.56 -9.28 29.40
C SER A 735 16.42 -8.10 28.90
N ALA A 736 17.12 -7.39 29.79
CA ALA A 736 18.00 -6.30 29.35
C ALA A 736 19.25 -6.88 28.64
N TYR A 737 19.71 -6.17 27.62
CA TYR A 737 20.85 -6.54 26.77
C TYR A 737 22.15 -6.74 27.56
N ASP A 738 22.84 -7.84 27.27
CA ASP A 738 24.21 -8.15 27.73
C ASP A 738 25.08 -8.40 26.48
N PRO A 739 26.12 -7.58 26.21
CA PRO A 739 26.96 -7.73 25.02
C PRO A 739 27.75 -9.05 25.01
N ALA A 740 27.87 -9.75 26.15
CA ALA A 740 28.52 -11.05 26.21
C ALA A 740 27.75 -12.17 25.48
N ASP A 741 26.44 -12.00 25.26
CA ASP A 741 25.62 -12.97 24.52
C ASP A 741 25.83 -12.88 22.99
N TYR A 742 26.30 -11.74 22.48
CA TYR A 742 26.50 -11.45 21.06
C TYR A 742 27.98 -11.50 20.64
N ALA A 743 28.60 -12.67 20.78
CA ALA A 743 30.03 -12.84 20.60
C ALA A 743 30.54 -12.48 19.18
N GLY A 744 31.28 -11.38 19.07
CA GLY A 744 31.95 -10.96 17.83
C GLY A 744 31.22 -9.88 17.02
N HIS A 745 30.24 -9.19 17.62
CA HIS A 745 29.47 -8.13 16.98
C HIS A 745 30.17 -6.76 16.93
N GLY A 746 31.19 -6.52 17.78
CA GLY A 746 31.85 -5.23 17.93
C GLY A 746 31.94 -4.82 19.40
N ASP A 747 31.80 -3.51 19.65
CA ASP A 747 31.65 -2.85 20.95
C ASP A 747 30.40 -1.94 20.99
N GLY A 748 29.38 -2.29 20.22
CA GLY A 748 28.11 -1.55 20.08
C GLY A 748 27.22 -2.10 18.96
N LEU A 749 25.94 -1.72 18.99
CA LEU A 749 24.91 -2.19 18.06
C LEU A 749 24.56 -1.13 17.01
N PHE A 750 23.97 -1.57 15.90
CA PHE A 750 23.50 -0.72 14.82
C PHE A 750 21.97 -0.68 14.83
N PHE A 751 21.40 0.47 15.16
CA PHE A 751 19.97 0.74 15.10
C PHE A 751 19.65 1.20 13.69
N VAL A 752 18.69 0.55 13.02
CA VAL A 752 18.17 0.98 11.71
C VAL A 752 16.70 1.33 11.83
N ALA A 753 16.25 2.37 11.14
CA ALA A 753 14.83 2.70 11.02
C ALA A 753 14.29 2.17 9.69
N VAL A 754 13.01 1.79 9.65
CA VAL A 754 12.29 1.44 8.41
C VAL A 754 11.21 2.49 8.13
N GLU A 755 11.09 2.95 6.89
CA GLU A 755 10.16 4.02 6.50
C GLU A 755 8.71 3.62 6.78
N ASP A 756 8.28 2.55 6.11
CA ASP A 756 6.90 2.04 5.99
C ASP A 756 6.11 1.97 7.30
N ASN A 757 6.81 1.68 8.39
CA ASN A 757 6.21 1.45 9.71
C ASN A 757 6.78 2.33 10.83
N GLY A 758 7.77 3.18 10.54
CA GLY A 758 8.46 4.02 11.52
C GLY A 758 9.13 3.27 12.69
N HIS A 759 9.34 1.95 12.59
CA HIS A 759 9.99 1.16 13.65
C HIS A 759 11.52 1.25 13.58
N VAL A 760 12.15 1.06 14.74
CA VAL A 760 13.61 1.03 14.89
C VAL A 760 14.06 -0.35 15.37
N TYR A 761 15.03 -0.93 14.66
CA TYR A 761 15.54 -2.29 14.82
C TYR A 761 17.02 -2.27 15.19
N ALA A 762 17.41 -2.83 16.34
CA ALA A 762 18.80 -2.89 16.77
C ALA A 762 19.47 -4.21 16.36
N PHE A 763 20.60 -4.14 15.66
CA PHE A 763 21.33 -5.31 15.15
C PHE A 763 22.74 -5.45 15.71
N ALA A 764 23.09 -6.69 16.05
CA ALA A 764 24.46 -7.14 16.30
C ALA A 764 25.06 -7.64 14.98
N LEU A 765 26.10 -6.96 14.46
CA LEU A 765 26.70 -7.25 13.16
C LEU A 765 27.95 -8.14 13.29
N GLY A 766 27.83 -9.41 12.93
CA GLY A 766 28.92 -10.38 12.98
C GLY A 766 29.96 -10.17 11.89
N ALA A 767 31.24 -10.31 12.23
CA ALA A 767 32.37 -10.16 11.31
C ALA A 767 32.42 -11.19 10.14
N ASP A 768 31.49 -12.15 10.09
CA ASP A 768 31.29 -13.08 8.97
C ASP A 768 30.20 -12.64 7.96
N GLY A 769 29.60 -11.46 8.15
CA GLY A 769 28.52 -10.93 7.32
C GLY A 769 27.13 -11.44 7.74
N GLN A 770 27.00 -12.03 8.92
CA GLN A 770 25.70 -12.32 9.54
C GLN A 770 25.27 -11.18 10.45
N ALA A 771 23.98 -10.90 10.51
CA ALA A 771 23.39 -9.98 11.47
C ALA A 771 22.43 -10.73 12.40
N THR A 772 22.25 -10.24 13.62
CA THR A 772 21.24 -10.75 14.57
C THR A 772 20.41 -9.58 15.08
N LEU A 773 19.09 -9.64 14.90
CA LEU A 773 18.16 -8.69 15.49
C LEU A 773 18.18 -8.87 17.02
N VAL A 774 18.43 -7.77 17.74
CA VAL A 774 18.55 -7.72 19.21
C VAL A 774 17.33 -7.06 19.84
N SER A 775 16.80 -6.00 19.23
CA SER A 775 15.71 -5.19 19.80
C SER A 775 14.83 -4.60 18.72
N GLU A 776 13.56 -4.38 19.06
CA GLU A 776 12.54 -3.73 18.22
C GLU A 776 11.89 -2.63 19.06
N ILE A 777 11.82 -1.42 18.52
CA ILE A 777 11.28 -0.24 19.21
C ILE A 777 10.30 0.46 18.27
N ALA A 778 9.07 0.66 18.73
CA ALA A 778 8.10 1.54 18.08
C ALA A 778 8.20 2.94 18.72
N PRO A 779 8.71 3.98 18.04
CA PRO A 779 8.82 5.32 18.59
C PRO A 779 7.46 6.06 18.62
N GLY A 780 6.47 5.59 17.88
CA GLY A 780 5.15 6.21 17.75
C GLY A 780 5.09 7.33 16.71
N LEU A 781 6.00 7.35 15.74
CA LEU A 781 5.96 8.26 14.57
C LEU A 781 5.43 7.49 13.35
N ALA A 782 4.87 8.21 12.37
CA ALA A 782 4.28 7.61 11.16
C ALA A 782 5.34 7.02 10.20
N GLY A 783 6.52 7.64 10.17
CA GLY A 783 7.75 7.13 9.55
C GLY A 783 8.94 7.59 10.39
N VAL A 784 10.17 7.14 10.07
CA VAL A 784 11.40 7.61 10.74
C VAL A 784 12.53 7.68 9.71
N MET A 785 12.83 8.90 9.28
CA MET A 785 13.80 9.19 8.22
C MET A 785 15.21 9.47 8.76
N ALA A 786 15.37 9.74 10.06
CA ALA A 786 16.69 9.89 10.67
C ALA A 786 16.78 9.39 12.12
N LEU A 787 17.97 8.93 12.51
CA LEU A 787 18.35 8.51 13.86
C LEU A 787 19.62 9.24 14.31
N ASP A 788 19.71 9.60 15.60
CA ASP A 788 20.95 10.13 16.22
C ASP A 788 21.05 9.69 17.68
N TYR A 789 22.25 9.28 18.13
CA TYR A 789 22.47 8.95 19.54
C TYR A 789 23.00 10.15 20.34
N ASP A 790 22.11 10.75 21.13
CA ASP A 790 22.43 11.93 21.93
C ASP A 790 23.16 11.53 23.22
N SER A 791 24.47 11.38 23.10
CA SER A 791 25.41 11.09 24.19
C SER A 791 25.42 12.07 25.38
N VAL A 792 24.70 13.20 25.30
CA VAL A 792 24.54 14.18 26.40
C VAL A 792 23.25 13.93 27.18
N LEU A 793 22.20 13.46 26.51
CA LEU A 793 20.90 13.14 27.11
C LEU A 793 20.73 11.65 27.44
N ASP A 794 21.57 10.77 26.88
CA ASP A 794 21.50 9.31 27.01
C ASP A 794 20.20 8.74 26.38
N VAL A 795 19.84 9.28 25.21
CA VAL A 795 18.63 8.91 24.44
C VAL A 795 18.98 8.70 22.97
N LEU A 796 18.24 7.80 22.31
CA LEU A 796 18.21 7.72 20.85
C LEU A 796 17.11 8.66 20.35
N TRP A 797 17.44 9.57 19.42
CA TRP A 797 16.43 10.32 18.69
C TRP A 797 15.97 9.51 17.48
N ALA A 798 14.67 9.54 17.23
CA ALA A 798 14.06 9.22 15.95
C ALA A 798 13.40 10.51 15.41
N VAL A 799 13.66 10.85 14.16
CA VAL A 799 13.15 12.06 13.51
C VAL A 799 12.48 11.68 12.20
N CYS A 800 11.39 12.38 11.92
CA CYS A 800 10.53 12.16 10.78
C CYS A 800 10.36 13.46 9.99
N ASP A 801 9.94 13.34 8.74
CA ASP A 801 9.91 14.34 7.67
C ASP A 801 8.62 15.20 7.68
N ASP A 802 8.28 15.88 6.57
CA ASP A 802 7.01 16.61 6.48
C ASP A 802 5.76 15.72 6.40
N GLY A 803 5.87 14.43 6.07
CA GLY A 803 4.81 13.42 6.21
C GLY A 803 4.18 13.37 7.60
N CYS A 804 4.96 13.67 8.66
CA CYS A 804 4.48 13.79 10.05
C CYS A 804 4.65 15.18 10.68
N GLN A 805 4.85 16.23 9.87
CA GLN A 805 5.07 17.63 10.30
C GLN A 805 6.43 17.88 11.00
N GLY A 806 7.46 17.11 10.67
CA GLY A 806 8.81 17.23 11.24
C GLY A 806 8.89 16.78 12.70
N GLN A 807 8.01 15.88 13.13
CA GLN A 807 8.00 15.41 14.52
C GLN A 807 9.20 14.52 14.84
N SER A 808 9.55 14.47 16.11
CA SER A 808 10.66 13.66 16.62
C SER A 808 10.32 13.01 17.95
N ALA A 809 10.91 11.85 18.21
CA ALA A 809 10.78 11.10 19.44
C ALA A 809 12.15 10.97 20.12
N GLN A 810 12.22 11.30 21.42
CA GLN A 810 13.30 10.85 22.29
C GLN A 810 12.95 9.47 22.84
N ILE A 811 13.82 8.50 22.61
CA ILE A 811 13.72 7.13 23.08
C ILE A 811 14.71 6.94 24.24
N THR A 812 14.18 6.92 25.47
CA THR A 812 14.93 6.64 26.70
C THR A 812 14.96 5.14 26.96
N LEU A 813 16.13 4.53 26.74
CA LEU A 813 16.35 3.10 26.98
C LEU A 813 16.34 2.81 28.51
N ASN A 814 15.64 1.77 28.95
CA ASN A 814 15.34 1.51 30.36
C ASN A 814 15.40 0.03 30.81
N GLY A 815 15.86 -0.87 29.94
CA GLY A 815 15.99 -2.31 30.16
C GLY A 815 14.68 -3.10 30.01
N THR A 816 13.62 -2.49 29.48
CA THR A 816 12.29 -3.11 29.34
C THR A 816 11.72 -2.97 27.93
N ALA A 817 10.76 -3.82 27.58
CA ALA A 817 10.06 -3.81 26.29
C ALA A 817 9.20 -2.55 26.04
N GLN A 818 9.14 -1.62 26.99
CA GLN A 818 8.50 -0.32 26.84
C GLN A 818 9.52 0.77 27.22
N PRO A 819 10.33 1.27 26.26
CA PRO A 819 11.21 2.40 26.51
C PRO A 819 10.42 3.65 26.92
N GLY A 820 11.08 4.62 27.54
CA GLY A 820 10.48 5.93 27.76
C GLY A 820 10.41 6.68 26.42
N LEU A 821 9.24 7.21 26.07
CA LEU A 821 9.05 8.00 24.85
C LEU A 821 8.61 9.41 25.21
N ALA A 822 9.16 10.41 24.51
CA ALA A 822 8.71 11.80 24.56
C ALA A 822 8.74 12.37 23.15
N HIS A 823 7.61 12.92 22.68
CA HIS A 823 7.49 13.50 21.34
C HIS A 823 7.71 15.01 21.37
N PHE A 824 8.29 15.52 20.29
CA PHE A 824 8.57 16.93 20.10
C PHE A 824 8.20 17.35 18.68
N ALA A 825 7.46 18.46 18.56
CA ALA A 825 7.29 19.16 17.30
C ALA A 825 8.63 19.78 16.86
N ARG A 826 8.84 19.91 15.55
CA ARG A 826 9.98 20.65 14.97
C ARG A 826 10.12 22.06 15.57
N PRO A 827 11.32 22.68 15.51
CA PRO A 827 11.49 24.07 15.90
C PRO A 827 10.49 24.99 15.19
N ALA A 828 9.78 25.86 15.92
CA ALA A 828 8.65 26.61 15.35
C ALA A 828 9.00 27.62 14.23
N GLY A 829 10.29 27.90 14.02
CA GLY A 829 10.82 28.67 12.88
C GLY A 829 11.34 27.82 11.72
N MET A 830 11.27 26.49 11.82
CA MET A 830 11.65 25.54 10.77
C MET A 830 10.45 25.27 9.84
N PRO A 831 10.62 25.33 8.51
CA PRO A 831 9.56 24.96 7.57
C PRO A 831 9.24 23.46 7.68
N ASP A 832 8.02 23.07 7.27
CA ASP A 832 7.78 21.68 6.85
C ASP A 832 8.43 21.50 5.48
N ILE A 833 9.34 20.54 5.41
CA ILE A 833 10.07 20.05 4.23
C ILE A 833 10.56 18.63 4.54
N ASN A 834 10.94 17.89 3.51
CA ASN A 834 11.55 16.58 3.67
C ASN A 834 12.89 16.72 4.43
N ASN A 835 13.03 16.12 5.62
CA ASN A 835 14.25 16.18 6.43
C ASN A 835 14.72 14.76 6.79
N GLU A 836 15.58 14.21 5.94
CA GLU A 836 16.09 12.83 6.04
C GLU A 836 17.45 12.73 6.75
N GLY A 837 18.01 13.84 7.23
CA GLY A 837 19.21 13.83 8.05
C GLY A 837 18.99 14.58 9.36
N PHE A 838 19.48 14.02 10.47
CA PHE A 838 19.46 14.65 11.78
C PHE A 838 20.71 14.27 12.57
N ALA A 839 21.35 15.23 13.25
CA ALA A 839 22.43 14.90 14.19
C ALA A 839 22.56 15.90 15.35
N THR A 840 22.88 15.41 16.55
CA THR A 840 23.09 16.23 17.74
C THR A 840 24.56 16.49 18.02
N ALA A 841 24.90 17.67 18.54
CA ALA A 841 26.28 17.98 18.88
C ALA A 841 26.72 17.29 20.19
N PRO A 842 27.99 16.83 20.30
CA PRO A 842 28.55 16.33 21.55
C PRO A 842 28.71 17.44 22.59
N ALA A 843 28.92 17.04 23.86
CA ALA A 843 29.08 17.95 24.99
C ALA A 843 30.15 19.03 24.77
N SER A 844 31.25 18.70 24.07
CA SER A 844 32.38 19.59 23.81
C SER A 844 32.06 20.80 22.93
N LEU A 845 30.96 20.75 22.16
CA LEU A 845 30.45 21.87 21.37
C LEU A 845 29.42 22.73 22.13
N SER A 846 29.17 22.47 23.43
CA SER A 846 28.28 23.29 24.25
C SER A 846 28.88 24.66 24.56
N VAL A 847 28.13 25.74 24.29
CA VAL A 847 28.48 27.13 24.60
C VAL A 847 27.28 27.83 25.25
N ASP A 848 27.54 28.53 26.36
CA ASP A 848 26.54 29.28 27.13
C ASP A 848 25.28 28.49 27.58
N GLY A 849 25.36 27.16 27.58
CA GLY A 849 24.25 26.25 27.97
C GLY A 849 23.41 25.75 26.80
N GLU A 850 23.78 26.06 25.57
CA GLU A 850 23.21 25.51 24.33
C GLU A 850 24.28 24.73 23.56
N ARG A 851 23.87 23.84 22.66
CA ARG A 851 24.73 23.15 21.70
C ARG A 851 24.04 23.05 20.34
N PRO A 852 24.78 22.94 19.23
CA PRO A 852 24.17 22.77 17.91
C PRO A 852 23.37 21.46 17.77
N VAL A 853 22.49 21.47 16.78
CA VAL A 853 21.77 20.31 16.25
C VAL A 853 21.50 20.61 14.78
N TRP A 854 21.71 19.63 13.91
CA TRP A 854 21.66 19.80 12.46
C TRP A 854 20.53 18.97 11.85
N TRP A 855 19.97 19.49 10.77
CA TRP A 855 19.05 18.77 9.90
C TRP A 855 19.51 18.88 8.45
N PHE A 856 19.34 17.79 7.70
CA PHE A 856 19.60 17.73 6.26
C PHE A 856 18.28 17.44 5.55
N ALA A 857 18.10 18.05 4.37
CA ALA A 857 16.85 18.05 3.66
C ALA A 857 17.04 17.67 2.19
N ASP A 858 16.26 16.69 1.76
CA ASP A 858 16.18 16.17 0.41
C ASP A 858 15.41 17.11 -0.55
N GLY A 859 15.74 17.03 -1.85
CA GLY A 859 15.23 17.90 -2.90
C GLY A 859 15.86 19.30 -2.93
N PHE A 860 16.98 19.51 -2.21
CA PHE A 860 17.61 20.84 -2.05
C PHE A 860 19.08 20.87 -2.48
N ALA A 861 19.33 21.09 -3.77
CA ALA A 861 20.68 21.38 -4.28
C ALA A 861 21.36 22.62 -3.63
N SER A 862 20.64 23.42 -2.83
CA SER A 862 21.20 24.41 -1.89
C SER A 862 20.15 24.76 -0.85
N GLU A 863 20.61 25.15 0.35
CA GLU A 863 19.77 25.24 1.53
C GLU A 863 19.30 23.86 2.03
N ALA A 864 20.10 22.81 1.85
CA ALA A 864 19.85 21.47 2.41
C ALA A 864 20.18 21.42 3.91
N LEU A 865 21.32 21.98 4.34
CA LEU A 865 21.83 21.82 5.70
C LEU A 865 21.41 22.99 6.60
N ARG A 866 20.65 22.66 7.64
CA ARG A 866 20.13 23.58 8.66
C ARG A 866 20.77 23.33 10.01
N VAL A 867 20.80 24.36 10.85
CA VAL A 867 21.22 24.28 12.25
C VAL A 867 20.26 25.01 13.18
N GLY A 868 19.95 24.37 14.30
CA GLY A 868 19.25 24.95 15.45
C GLY A 868 20.09 24.78 16.72
N THR A 869 19.43 24.80 17.88
CA THR A 869 20.08 24.44 19.16
C THR A 869 19.28 23.43 19.95
N LEU A 870 19.99 22.69 20.80
CA LEU A 870 19.48 21.88 21.91
C LEU A 870 20.07 22.40 23.24
N PRO A 871 19.48 22.04 24.39
CA PRO A 871 20.11 22.22 25.69
C PRO A 871 21.50 21.56 25.74
N GLY A 872 22.51 22.32 26.16
CA GLY A 872 23.90 21.87 26.32
C GLY A 872 24.32 21.76 27.79
N VAL A 873 25.57 21.35 28.03
CA VAL A 873 26.09 21.18 29.39
C VAL A 873 26.58 22.50 30.00
N THR A 874 26.14 22.81 31.24
CA THR A 874 26.56 24.03 31.96
C THR A 874 27.74 23.75 32.92
N GLY A 875 28.98 23.79 32.43
CA GLY A 875 30.17 23.63 33.29
C GLY A 875 31.48 23.40 32.54
N GLU A 876 32.61 23.54 33.23
CA GLU A 876 33.96 23.44 32.62
C GLU A 876 34.21 22.09 31.94
N ASN A 877 34.70 22.17 30.69
CA ASN A 877 35.08 21.06 29.81
C ASN A 877 35.91 19.95 30.53
N PRO A 878 35.45 18.68 30.58
CA PRO A 878 36.12 17.62 31.35
C PRO A 878 37.43 17.10 30.70
N GLY A 879 38.54 17.80 30.92
CA GLY A 879 39.86 17.34 30.49
C GLY A 879 40.44 16.19 31.34
N GLU A 880 40.81 15.09 30.67
CA GLU A 880 41.86 14.13 31.06
C GLU A 880 41.87 13.57 32.52
N ASN A 881 41.00 12.61 32.86
CA ASN A 881 41.30 11.34 33.57
C ASN A 881 40.03 10.68 34.17
N PRO A 882 39.62 9.46 33.74
CA PRO A 882 38.66 8.66 34.50
C PRO A 882 39.33 8.00 35.72
N GLY A 883 38.77 8.21 36.90
CA GLY A 883 39.30 7.66 38.16
C GLY A 883 38.71 6.29 38.52
N GLU A 884 39.58 5.31 38.81
CA GLU A 884 39.21 3.93 39.17
C GLU A 884 38.47 3.84 40.55
N ASN A 885 37.16 3.55 40.56
CA ASN A 885 36.47 2.56 41.44
C ASN A 885 34.93 2.72 41.44
N PRO A 886 34.16 1.69 41.01
CA PRO A 886 32.78 1.53 41.41
C PRO A 886 32.70 0.82 42.78
N GLY A 887 32.23 1.53 43.81
CA GLY A 887 31.99 0.95 45.14
C GLY A 887 30.60 0.34 45.25
N GLY A 888 30.46 -0.97 45.09
CA GLY A 888 29.16 -1.66 45.20
C GLY A 888 28.74 -2.00 46.64
N ASP A 889 27.45 -1.83 46.94
CA ASP A 889 26.58 -2.73 47.74
C ASP A 889 25.11 -2.21 47.74
N PRO A 890 24.13 -2.88 47.11
CA PRO A 890 22.74 -2.41 47.07
C PRO A 890 21.96 -2.81 48.35
N GLY A 891 21.67 -1.82 49.19
CA GLY A 891 20.94 -2.02 50.46
C GLY A 891 19.43 -2.22 50.30
N ALA A 892 18.92 -3.39 50.65
CA ALA A 892 17.50 -3.74 50.54
C ALA A 892 16.62 -3.25 51.73
N ASN A 893 15.57 -2.48 51.43
CA ASN A 893 14.20 -2.58 51.99
C ASN A 893 13.32 -1.38 51.55
N PRO A 894 12.10 -1.59 51.01
CA PRO A 894 11.13 -0.52 50.83
C PRO A 894 10.42 -0.20 52.16
N GLY A 895 10.29 1.09 52.48
CA GLY A 895 9.64 1.58 53.71
C GLY A 895 8.37 2.38 53.42
N GLU A 896 7.25 1.95 53.99
CA GLU A 896 5.94 2.58 53.81
C GLU A 896 5.75 3.87 54.64
N ASN A 897 4.86 4.74 54.12
CA ASN A 897 4.14 5.90 54.68
C ASN A 897 4.64 7.34 54.37
N PRO A 898 3.71 8.24 53.97
CA PRO A 898 3.98 9.66 53.74
C PRO A 898 3.99 10.46 55.05
N GLY A 899 4.78 11.53 55.08
CA GLY A 899 4.94 12.42 56.25
C GLY A 899 4.75 13.89 55.88
N GLU A 900 3.96 14.60 56.69
CA GLU A 900 3.55 15.99 56.49
C GLU A 900 4.65 17.02 56.83
N ASP A 901 4.52 18.18 56.18
CA ASP A 901 5.22 19.49 56.25
C ASP A 901 5.29 20.14 57.67
N PRO A 902 5.87 21.35 57.88
CA PRO A 902 7.22 21.90 57.60
C PRO A 902 8.00 22.38 58.87
N GLY A 903 9.27 22.80 58.69
CA GLY A 903 9.98 23.76 59.57
C GLY A 903 11.43 23.37 59.93
N GLU A 904 12.37 24.28 60.23
CA GLU A 904 12.34 25.76 60.29
C GLU A 904 13.80 26.30 60.38
N ASN A 905 14.07 27.53 59.90
CA ASN A 905 15.11 28.48 60.38
C ASN A 905 16.63 28.09 60.32
N SER A 906 17.54 28.89 59.73
CA SER A 906 17.95 30.23 60.25
C SER A 906 19.04 30.91 59.39
N GLY A 907 19.09 32.26 59.39
CA GLY A 907 20.29 33.07 59.08
C GLY A 907 20.14 34.04 57.88
N ASP A 908 19.51 35.21 58.01
CA ASP A 908 20.12 36.51 58.42
C ASP A 908 21.38 36.92 57.62
N ASP A 909 21.54 38.13 57.06
CA ASP A 909 20.87 39.41 57.40
C ASP A 909 21.03 40.54 56.33
N ASN A 910 20.10 41.52 56.36
CA ASN A 910 20.23 42.94 55.96
C ASN A 910 20.65 43.41 54.53
N HIS A 911 19.70 43.96 53.76
CA HIS A 911 19.62 45.44 53.59
C HIS A 911 18.20 45.98 53.27
N VAL A 912 17.97 47.26 53.57
CA VAL A 912 16.63 47.88 53.76
C VAL A 912 16.35 48.99 52.74
N THR A 913 15.21 48.96 52.01
CA THR A 913 14.14 50.01 52.00
C THR A 913 13.02 49.78 50.95
N ASP A 914 11.77 49.88 51.41
CA ASP A 914 10.46 50.01 50.72
C ASP A 914 10.30 51.46 50.12
N PRO A 915 9.29 51.86 49.29
CA PRO A 915 8.07 51.12 48.93
C PRO A 915 7.52 51.25 47.47
N SER A 916 6.59 50.34 47.16
CA SER A 916 5.38 50.49 46.30
C SER A 916 5.45 51.29 44.98
N GLY A 917 5.17 50.64 43.85
CA GLY A 917 4.85 51.34 42.60
C GLY A 917 4.43 50.43 41.43
N LEU A 918 3.13 50.47 41.07
CA LEU A 918 2.62 49.95 39.79
C LEU A 918 3.27 50.66 38.61
N ALA A 919 3.53 49.95 37.52
CA ALA A 919 3.81 50.55 36.22
C ALA A 919 2.94 49.89 35.13
N ALA A 920 1.91 50.61 34.69
CA ALA A 920 1.20 50.35 33.45
C ALA A 920 1.54 51.46 32.45
N THR A 921 2.20 51.09 31.35
CA THR A 921 2.44 51.89 30.13
C THR A 921 2.62 50.89 28.97
N GLY A 922 1.91 50.92 27.84
CA GLY A 922 0.97 51.90 27.33
C GLY A 922 1.61 52.89 26.36
N VAL A 923 0.96 53.06 25.20
CA VAL A 923 0.95 54.24 24.30
C VAL A 923 1.73 54.16 22.96
N GLU A 924 0.92 54.10 21.89
CA GLU A 924 1.04 54.68 20.53
C GLU A 924 2.06 54.17 19.48
N VAL A 925 1.48 53.56 18.43
CA VAL A 925 2.02 53.55 17.07
C VAL A 925 1.77 54.91 16.39
N PRO A 926 2.79 55.64 15.92
CA PRO A 926 2.59 56.86 15.14
C PRO A 926 2.33 56.57 13.66
N VAL A 927 1.24 57.11 13.12
CA VAL A 927 0.88 57.04 11.70
C VAL A 927 1.87 57.83 10.85
N ALA A 928 2.81 57.14 10.20
CA ALA A 928 3.54 57.64 9.03
C ALA A 928 4.22 56.50 8.24
N MET A 929 3.56 55.99 7.19
CA MET A 929 4.15 55.55 5.89
C MET A 929 3.12 54.83 5.00
N ILE A 930 1.93 55.42 4.82
CA ILE A 930 1.11 55.11 3.63
C ILE A 930 1.83 55.73 2.42
N SER A 931 2.64 54.96 1.67
CA SER A 931 3.05 55.21 0.26
C SER A 931 4.10 54.21 -0.32
N LEU A 932 3.98 52.88 -0.15
CA LEU A 932 4.82 51.95 -0.96
C LEU A 932 4.28 50.53 -1.22
N ALA A 933 2.96 50.35 -1.35
CA ALA A 933 2.35 49.03 -1.67
C ALA A 933 1.47 49.01 -2.94
N LEU A 934 1.60 50.02 -3.82
CA LEU A 934 0.75 50.16 -5.01
C LEU A 934 1.54 50.38 -6.33
N MET A 935 2.79 49.87 -6.40
CA MET A 935 3.66 50.03 -7.59
C MET A 935 4.37 48.75 -8.08
N LEU A 936 4.10 47.56 -7.52
CA LEU A 936 4.72 46.31 -7.98
C LEU A 936 3.79 45.34 -8.74
N VAL A 937 2.47 45.57 -8.73
CA VAL A 937 1.50 44.74 -9.49
C VAL A 937 1.41 45.14 -10.99
N VAL A 938 2.15 46.16 -11.43
CA VAL A 938 2.16 46.64 -12.84
C VAL A 938 3.44 46.27 -13.60
N ALA A 939 4.41 45.62 -12.95
CA ALA A 939 5.68 45.22 -13.58
C ALA A 939 5.67 43.81 -14.22
N GLY A 940 4.96 42.84 -13.64
CA GLY A 940 4.96 41.44 -14.11
C GLY A 940 4.30 41.23 -15.49
N ALA A 941 3.25 42.00 -15.82
CA ALA A 941 2.42 41.80 -17.00
C ALA A 941 3.06 42.22 -18.36
N LEU A 942 4.34 42.62 -18.38
CA LEU A 942 5.00 43.18 -19.58
C LEU A 942 6.21 42.36 -20.08
N VAL A 943 6.64 41.31 -19.37
CA VAL A 943 7.75 40.44 -19.80
C VAL A 943 7.26 39.25 -20.63
N ALA A 944 6.10 38.67 -20.30
CA ALA A 944 5.53 37.51 -21.02
C ALA A 944 5.14 37.80 -22.50
N ARG A 945 5.05 39.07 -22.92
CA ARG A 945 4.57 39.45 -24.28
C ARG A 945 5.68 39.65 -25.32
N ARG A 946 6.92 39.21 -25.08
CA ARG A 946 8.06 39.49 -25.98
C ARG A 946 8.92 38.30 -26.44
N ARG A 947 8.54 37.05 -26.14
CA ARG A 947 9.29 35.85 -26.58
C ARG A 947 8.61 34.92 -27.61
N ARG A 948 7.39 35.23 -28.10
CA ARG A 948 6.83 34.59 -29.31
C ARG A 948 7.03 35.44 -30.56
N ARG A 949 8.25 35.40 -31.11
CA ARG A 949 8.62 35.65 -32.51
C ARG A 949 10.10 35.33 -32.71
N SER A 950 10.39 34.48 -33.70
CA SER A 950 11.75 34.04 -34.13
C SER A 950 12.35 32.82 -33.41
N ALA A 951 11.67 31.68 -33.52
CA ALA A 951 12.24 30.41 -33.95
C ALA A 951 11.11 29.68 -34.70
#